data_AF-A0A3M2BUX0-F1
#
_entry.id   AF-A0A3M2BUX0-F1
#
_cell.length_a   1.000
_cell.length_b   1.000
_cell.length_c   1.000
_cell.angle_alpha   90.00
_cell.angle_beta   90.00
_cell.angle_gamma   90.00
#
_symmetry.space_group_name_H-M   'P 1'
#
loop_
_entity.id
_entity.type
_entity.pdbx_description
1 polymer ?
#
loop_
_entity_poly.entity_id
_entity_poly.type
_entity_poly.pdbx_seq_one_letter_code
_entity_poly.pdbx_strand_id
1 'polypeptide(L)'
;MDNAILPIFNGNEKRPGTQYIQAPLTSLGQLDATNPTSNSQFFHWIDRDDTERFLITIDDSRSSSADYIEAFGLDGTKYTVNYDSTDARDYVAFDTVAQDQKTVAVTIADSTFILNQRPIVALTGTAPGYTITHDVTSWADLPSPSSNGIYGRTSSDYPGHPAGIYVSQNVGGDPPYWVRVTTDADNSEMDATTLPVKLTFDGTDFHLDQITWNTRLSGDSETNPGPSIVGHRVEDIIFHRNRFWLAGDEQIVSSQAGDLFNLWVDNYAVATDADPIDQQLSGNSVNNITHLLGFNKALIVMTDGAQQYEIRSQDVLTPSSVNVTPSTAYSVADIRPVILGNQLYFVTDHSKYTSIWEYYYDYEAANTVATLITAHAQGYIPPNVTLIKGSPNNDMLFVLSSDEPNVLYVYQMFWTGDEKVQDAWFRWVFDDSLEILSFHIYENELYLLVRYNDGLLYLEKMFIVSPPVPDGMPYAPRMDRVESVSGTYSPSTQKTTFTLSYNDSTIDEVVLGPDWGDRAGMRVAIHSNDSTGTTTVLEVFGDWSANAVYAGRNYEHKVTLSQQYVKDENGTVVEGNLQLRNMTVYHRDTGTYNVVITPYGRSPITRVFTPSVLGRGNTLLGQVLIEEEGEYYTKIMGAAGDTTIDLINDTPLPSTFTGVEFIGTFIQARRNISK
;
A
#
# COMPACT_ATOMS: atom_id res chain seq x y z
N MET A 1 -11.10 -14.44 -12.40
CA MET A 1 -9.90 -14.95 -13.11
C MET A 1 -8.80 -15.00 -12.07
N ASP A 2 -8.05 -16.10 -12.04
CA ASP A 2 -7.09 -16.34 -10.97
C ASP A 2 -5.69 -16.34 -11.58
N ASN A 3 -4.78 -15.58 -10.96
CA ASN A 3 -3.37 -15.47 -11.33
C ASN A 3 -3.13 -14.92 -12.76
N ALA A 4 -3.94 -13.95 -13.17
CA ALA A 4 -3.85 -13.28 -14.47
C ALA A 4 -3.37 -11.83 -14.36
N ILE A 5 -2.89 -11.25 -15.45
CA ILE A 5 -2.79 -9.81 -15.70
C ILE A 5 -3.50 -9.50 -17.03
N LEU A 6 -4.07 -8.30 -17.15
CA LEU A 6 -4.89 -7.90 -18.31
C LEU A 6 -4.34 -6.67 -19.04
N PRO A 7 -3.08 -6.69 -19.53
CA PRO A 7 -2.58 -5.61 -20.39
C PRO A 7 -3.39 -5.49 -21.69
N ILE A 8 -3.79 -4.27 -22.03
CA ILE A 8 -4.70 -3.99 -23.16
C ILE A 8 -4.20 -4.53 -24.51
N PHE A 9 -2.88 -4.58 -24.73
CA PHE A 9 -2.28 -5.00 -26.01
C PHE A 9 -1.96 -6.50 -26.10
N ASN A 10 -1.85 -7.20 -24.98
CA ASN A 10 -1.40 -8.60 -24.97
C ASN A 10 -2.55 -9.57 -24.66
N GLY A 11 -3.66 -9.09 -24.08
CA GLY A 11 -4.76 -9.94 -23.66
C GLY A 11 -4.58 -10.44 -22.23
N ASN A 12 -5.03 -11.67 -21.96
CA ASN A 12 -4.96 -12.27 -20.63
C ASN A 12 -3.68 -13.07 -20.46
N GLU A 13 -2.74 -12.59 -19.65
CA GLU A 13 -1.43 -13.23 -19.43
C GLU A 13 -1.37 -13.85 -18.02
N LYS A 14 -0.67 -14.98 -17.88
CA LYS A 14 -0.28 -15.52 -16.57
C LYS A 14 0.53 -14.48 -15.81
N ARG A 15 0.18 -14.21 -14.55
CA ARG A 15 0.85 -13.19 -13.73
C ARG A 15 2.37 -13.44 -13.63
N PRO A 16 3.17 -12.47 -13.20
CA PRO A 16 4.55 -12.72 -12.81
C PRO A 16 4.59 -13.59 -11.54
N GLY A 17 5.70 -14.29 -11.35
CA GLY A 17 5.94 -15.05 -10.13
C GLY A 17 6.64 -14.22 -9.05
N THR A 18 6.54 -14.63 -7.78
CA THR A 18 7.30 -13.99 -6.69
C THR A 18 8.74 -14.49 -6.59
N GLN A 19 9.62 -13.61 -6.14
CA GLN A 19 11.02 -13.85 -5.87
C GLN A 19 11.26 -13.66 -4.37
N TYR A 20 11.96 -14.60 -3.77
CA TYR A 20 12.39 -14.51 -2.38
C TYR A 20 13.49 -13.45 -2.23
N ILE A 21 13.33 -12.52 -1.29
CA ILE A 21 14.38 -11.58 -0.90
C ILE A 21 15.04 -12.13 0.37
N GLN A 22 16.38 -12.15 0.35
CA GLN A 22 17.18 -12.87 1.32
C GLN A 22 16.97 -12.37 2.76
N ALA A 23 16.87 -13.33 3.67
CA ALA A 23 16.77 -13.27 5.13
C ALA A 23 15.33 -13.31 5.68
N PRO A 24 14.99 -14.30 6.53
CA PRO A 24 13.82 -14.15 7.38
C PRO A 24 14.02 -12.92 8.27
N LEU A 25 13.00 -12.05 8.33
CA LEU A 25 12.91 -10.89 9.22
C LEU A 25 12.64 -11.42 10.66
N THR A 26 13.56 -12.25 11.14
CA THR A 26 13.43 -13.16 12.29
C THR A 26 13.23 -12.46 13.62
N SER A 27 13.61 -11.20 13.73
CA SER A 27 13.36 -10.46 14.97
C SER A 27 11.87 -10.17 15.21
N LEU A 28 11.06 -10.15 14.15
CA LEU A 28 9.60 -9.90 14.22
C LEU A 28 8.75 -11.17 14.43
N GLY A 29 9.39 -12.35 14.35
CA GLY A 29 8.72 -13.63 14.12
C GLY A 29 8.54 -14.54 15.34
N GLN A 30 8.79 -14.08 16.57
CA GLN A 30 8.23 -14.75 17.74
C GLN A 30 7.07 -13.89 18.27
N LEU A 31 5.92 -14.00 17.61
CA LEU A 31 4.66 -13.85 18.33
C LEU A 31 4.77 -14.70 19.59
N ASP A 32 4.53 -14.10 20.75
CA ASP A 32 4.41 -14.86 21.98
C ASP A 32 3.35 -15.96 21.74
N ALA A 33 3.80 -17.22 21.69
CA ALA A 33 2.94 -18.37 21.40
C ALA A 33 1.80 -18.51 22.42
N THR A 34 1.82 -17.73 23.51
CA THR A 34 0.74 -17.66 24.48
C THR A 34 -0.37 -16.67 24.13
N ASN A 35 -0.21 -15.80 23.12
CA ASN A 35 -1.20 -14.79 22.74
C ASN A 35 -1.25 -14.47 21.22
N PRO A 36 -1.67 -15.41 20.36
CA PRO A 36 -1.69 -15.27 18.90
C PRO A 36 -2.75 -14.31 18.34
N THR A 37 -3.45 -13.53 19.18
CA THR A 37 -4.64 -12.74 18.80
C THR A 37 -4.46 -11.22 18.81
N SER A 38 -3.27 -10.68 19.12
CA SER A 38 -3.03 -9.25 18.95
C SER A 38 -2.47 -8.98 17.55
N ASN A 39 -3.23 -8.28 16.71
CA ASN A 39 -2.73 -7.57 15.53
C ASN A 39 -1.86 -6.38 15.97
N SER A 40 -0.76 -6.69 16.66
CA SER A 40 0.13 -5.77 17.37
C SER A 40 1.22 -5.13 16.49
N GLN A 41 1.18 -5.38 15.18
CA GLN A 41 2.27 -5.03 14.27
C GLN A 41 1.78 -4.01 13.25
N PHE A 42 2.40 -2.84 13.28
CA PHE A 42 2.21 -1.80 12.27
C PHE A 42 3.36 -1.84 11.27
N PHE A 43 3.03 -1.65 9.99
CA PHE A 43 4.01 -1.65 8.89
C PHE A 43 3.88 -0.36 8.10
N HIS A 44 5.02 0.28 7.83
CA HIS A 44 5.07 1.48 7.01
C HIS A 44 6.21 1.41 6.01
N TRP A 45 5.88 1.68 4.76
CA TRP A 45 6.82 1.66 3.65
C TRP A 45 7.27 3.09 3.37
N ILE A 46 8.57 3.27 3.29
CA ILE A 46 9.25 4.54 3.08
C ILE A 46 9.73 4.58 1.62
N ASP A 47 9.35 5.64 0.91
CA ASP A 47 9.82 5.96 -0.44
C ASP A 47 10.36 7.39 -0.43
N ARG A 48 11.68 7.56 -0.41
CA ARG A 48 12.33 8.88 -0.42
C ARG A 48 13.02 9.16 -1.74
N ASP A 49 13.81 8.19 -2.20
CA ASP A 49 14.45 8.17 -3.50
C ASP A 49 14.74 6.72 -3.96
N ASP A 50 15.41 6.54 -5.09
CA ASP A 50 15.71 5.23 -5.68
C ASP A 50 16.65 4.35 -4.84
N THR A 51 17.36 4.95 -3.90
CA THR A 51 18.34 4.29 -3.00
C THR A 51 17.88 4.22 -1.55
N GLU A 52 16.99 5.12 -1.13
CA GLU A 52 16.43 5.22 0.22
C GLU A 52 14.97 4.73 0.24
N ARG A 53 14.82 3.40 0.13
CA ARG A 53 13.53 2.71 0.26
C ARG A 53 13.63 1.71 1.40
N PHE A 54 12.71 1.82 2.35
CA PHE A 54 12.75 1.03 3.58
C PHE A 54 11.37 0.51 3.98
N LEU A 55 11.35 -0.61 4.68
CA LEU A 55 10.21 -1.08 5.45
C LEU A 55 10.51 -0.82 6.92
N ILE A 56 9.67 -0.04 7.59
CA ILE A 56 9.66 0.05 9.05
C ILE A 56 8.51 -0.78 9.58
N THR A 57 8.74 -1.38 10.73
CA THR A 57 7.75 -2.14 11.47
C THR A 57 7.80 -1.72 12.92
N ILE A 58 6.63 -1.63 13.53
CA ILE A 58 6.47 -1.30 14.93
C ILE A 58 5.71 -2.48 15.53
N ASP A 59 6.40 -3.25 16.37
CA ASP A 59 5.81 -4.37 17.08
C ASP A 59 5.51 -3.94 18.50
N ASP A 60 4.23 -3.75 18.75
CA ASP A 60 3.73 -3.27 20.01
C ASP A 60 3.73 -4.44 21.06
N SER A 61 3.65 -5.71 20.66
CA SER A 61 3.54 -6.84 21.61
C SER A 61 4.79 -7.13 22.47
N ARG A 62 5.91 -6.46 22.22
CA ARG A 62 7.19 -6.71 22.89
C ARG A 62 7.22 -6.11 24.30
N SER A 63 6.98 -6.94 25.31
CA SER A 63 7.01 -6.52 26.73
C SER A 63 8.42 -6.39 27.35
N SER A 64 9.50 -6.74 26.62
CA SER A 64 10.85 -6.82 27.21
C SER A 64 12.03 -6.47 26.31
N SER A 65 11.84 -6.01 25.07
CA SER A 65 12.95 -5.52 24.23
C SER A 65 13.02 -4.00 24.31
N ALA A 66 14.23 -3.46 24.38
CA ALA A 66 14.49 -2.02 24.31
C ALA A 66 14.07 -1.40 22.96
N ASP A 67 13.74 -2.24 21.96
CA ASP A 67 13.49 -1.83 20.57
C ASP A 67 12.09 -2.29 20.10
N TYR A 68 11.19 -1.31 19.92
CA TYR A 68 9.83 -1.49 19.38
C TYR A 68 9.78 -1.33 17.85
N ILE A 69 10.70 -0.55 17.29
CA ILE A 69 10.81 -0.26 15.87
C ILE A 69 11.96 -1.06 15.28
N GLU A 70 11.71 -1.68 14.12
CA GLU A 70 12.76 -2.26 13.27
C GLU A 70 12.66 -1.68 11.87
N ALA A 71 13.82 -1.53 11.22
CA ALA A 71 13.93 -0.98 9.88
C ALA A 71 14.72 -1.94 8.98
N PHE A 72 14.22 -2.14 7.76
CA PHE A 72 14.80 -3.03 6.77
C PHE A 72 14.88 -2.35 5.41
N GLY A 73 15.96 -2.58 4.68
CA GLY A 73 16.05 -2.26 3.27
C GLY A 73 15.21 -3.22 2.43
N LEU A 74 14.95 -2.84 1.17
CA LEU A 74 14.24 -3.70 0.22
C LEU A 74 15.03 -4.95 -0.23
N ASP A 75 16.30 -5.04 0.16
CA ASP A 75 17.17 -6.21 -0.04
C ASP A 75 17.18 -7.17 1.16
N GLY A 76 16.43 -6.85 2.23
CA GLY A 76 16.40 -7.60 3.49
C GLY A 76 17.45 -7.18 4.50
N THR A 77 18.31 -6.20 4.20
CA THR A 77 19.31 -5.68 5.14
C THR A 77 18.64 -4.99 6.33
N LYS A 78 18.94 -5.44 7.56
CA LYS A 78 18.45 -4.80 8.80
C LYS A 78 19.30 -3.59 9.17
N TYR A 79 18.64 -2.48 9.48
CA TYR A 79 19.26 -1.24 9.96
C TYR A 79 19.07 -1.09 11.48
N THR A 80 20.01 -0.40 12.13
CA THR A 80 19.88 -0.06 13.56
C THR A 80 18.89 1.07 13.74
N VAL A 81 18.08 1.00 14.80
CA VAL A 81 17.21 2.11 15.23
C VAL A 81 17.66 2.58 16.61
N ASN A 82 18.17 3.80 16.67
CA ASN A 82 18.59 4.47 17.89
C ASN A 82 17.41 5.27 18.49
N TYR A 83 17.21 5.15 19.80
CA TYR A 83 16.22 5.93 20.54
C TYR A 83 16.91 7.09 21.23
N ASP A 84 16.94 8.25 20.58
CA ASP A 84 17.64 9.44 21.08
C ASP A 84 16.87 10.09 22.26
N SER A 85 15.55 9.87 22.34
CA SER A 85 14.69 10.25 23.46
C SER A 85 13.98 9.05 24.08
N THR A 86 14.04 8.93 25.41
CA THR A 86 13.27 7.91 26.15
C THR A 86 11.77 8.13 26.04
N ASP A 87 11.34 9.39 26.00
CA ASP A 87 9.92 9.73 25.88
C ASP A 87 9.42 9.37 24.47
N ALA A 88 10.25 9.54 23.43
CA ALA A 88 9.90 9.09 22.08
C ALA A 88 9.78 7.57 21.99
N ARG A 89 10.67 6.83 22.67
CA ARG A 89 10.58 5.36 22.78
C ARG A 89 9.30 4.95 23.51
N ASP A 90 8.99 5.59 24.63
CA ASP A 90 7.84 5.24 25.45
C ASP A 90 6.51 5.65 24.77
N TYR A 91 6.53 6.64 23.88
CA TYR A 91 5.40 7.03 23.04
C TYR A 91 4.98 5.93 22.04
N VAL A 92 5.94 5.23 21.44
CA VAL A 92 5.68 4.14 20.48
C VAL A 92 5.47 2.78 21.15
N ALA A 93 5.77 2.66 22.45
CA ALA A 93 5.56 1.44 23.22
C ALA A 93 4.08 1.05 23.29
N PHE A 94 3.84 -0.26 23.38
CA PHE A 94 2.49 -0.81 23.52
C PHE A 94 1.96 -0.73 24.93
N ASP A 95 0.67 -0.45 25.01
CA ASP A 95 -0.09 -0.61 26.22
C ASP A 95 -0.88 -1.93 26.22
N THR A 96 -0.34 -2.94 26.90
CA THR A 96 -0.99 -4.25 27.10
C THR A 96 -2.40 -4.16 27.73
N VAL A 97 -2.76 -3.03 28.34
CA VAL A 97 -4.05 -2.82 29.00
C VAL A 97 -5.11 -2.28 28.04
N ALA A 98 -4.72 -1.47 27.06
CA ALA A 98 -5.66 -0.70 26.25
C ALA A 98 -6.17 -1.50 25.02
N GLN A 99 -5.34 -2.36 24.42
CA GLN A 99 -5.65 -3.20 23.22
C GLN A 99 -6.25 -2.46 22.01
N ASP A 100 -6.37 -1.12 22.05
CA ASP A 100 -6.97 -0.24 21.04
C ASP A 100 -5.93 0.63 20.32
N GLN A 101 -4.63 0.35 20.51
CA GLN A 101 -3.56 1.14 19.94
C GLN A 101 -3.50 0.97 18.42
N LYS A 102 -3.63 2.10 17.73
CA LYS A 102 -3.39 2.23 16.31
C LYS A 102 -2.25 3.22 16.10
N THR A 103 -1.43 2.89 15.11
CA THR A 103 -0.28 3.70 14.74
C THR A 103 -0.48 4.20 13.32
N VAL A 104 -0.15 5.47 13.09
CA VAL A 104 -0.13 6.08 11.77
C VAL A 104 1.27 6.61 11.54
N ALA A 105 1.78 6.47 10.32
CA ALA A 105 3.04 7.07 9.93
C ALA A 105 2.93 7.82 8.61
N VAL A 106 3.61 8.96 8.52
CA VAL A 106 3.71 9.78 7.32
C VAL A 106 5.15 10.17 7.10
N THR A 107 5.68 9.86 5.93
CA THR A 107 7.05 10.22 5.54
C THR A 107 7.05 11.44 4.65
N ILE A 108 7.91 12.41 4.96
CA ILE A 108 8.20 13.58 4.13
C ILE A 108 9.68 13.86 4.14
N ALA A 109 10.23 13.98 2.92
CA ALA A 109 11.67 14.14 2.71
C ALA A 109 12.42 13.12 3.59
N ASP A 110 13.32 13.59 4.44
CA ASP A 110 14.23 12.72 5.20
C ASP A 110 13.65 12.31 6.58
N SER A 111 12.38 12.59 6.84
CA SER A 111 11.74 12.38 8.15
C SER A 111 10.44 11.58 8.03
N THR A 112 10.27 10.60 8.90
CA THR A 112 9.00 9.88 9.09
C THR A 112 8.40 10.27 10.42
N PHE A 113 7.16 10.76 10.42
CA PHE A 113 6.42 11.13 11.61
C PHE A 113 5.53 9.98 12.01
N ILE A 114 5.62 9.56 13.27
CA ILE A 114 4.87 8.42 13.82
C ILE A 114 3.90 8.96 14.86
N LEU A 115 2.62 8.68 14.66
CA LEU A 115 1.52 9.03 15.54
C LEU A 115 1.01 7.77 16.24
N ASN A 116 0.97 7.81 17.57
CA ASN A 116 0.20 6.88 18.38
C ASN A 116 -1.16 7.53 18.66
N GLN A 117 -2.26 6.86 18.31
CA GLN A 117 -3.62 7.42 18.50
C GLN A 117 -4.10 7.37 19.97
N ARG A 118 -3.36 6.73 20.89
CA ARG A 118 -3.77 6.56 22.29
C ARG A 118 -3.66 7.83 23.16
N PRO A 119 -2.53 8.58 23.15
CA PRO A 119 -2.36 9.73 24.02
C PRO A 119 -3.39 10.82 23.72
N ILE A 120 -3.93 11.42 24.78
CA ILE A 120 -4.77 12.61 24.67
C ILE A 120 -3.84 13.82 24.63
N VAL A 121 -3.99 14.69 23.63
CA VAL A 121 -3.14 15.86 23.47
C VAL A 121 -3.26 16.76 24.69
N ALA A 122 -2.12 17.15 25.27
CA ALA A 122 -2.07 18.00 26.45
C ALA A 122 -1.18 19.22 26.24
N LEU A 123 -1.44 20.25 27.06
CA LEU A 123 -0.55 21.40 27.23
C LEU A 123 0.29 21.20 28.49
N THR A 124 1.48 21.79 28.49
CA THR A 124 2.41 21.80 29.61
C THR A 124 3.11 23.17 29.73
N GLY A 125 4.04 23.28 30.66
CA GLY A 125 4.78 24.49 30.94
C GLY A 125 4.16 25.28 32.09
N THR A 126 4.96 25.54 33.13
CA THR A 126 4.59 26.44 34.22
C THR A 126 4.96 27.87 33.84
N ALA A 127 4.10 28.83 34.19
CA ALA A 127 4.30 30.25 34.03
C ALA A 127 5.73 30.65 34.44
N PRO A 128 6.57 31.09 33.48
CA PRO A 128 7.91 31.53 33.80
C PRO A 128 7.89 32.77 34.70
N GLY A 129 8.67 32.74 35.78
CA GLY A 129 8.83 33.87 36.72
C GLY A 129 9.73 34.98 36.18
N TYR A 130 9.41 35.56 35.02
CA TYR A 130 10.22 36.65 34.45
C TYR A 130 10.18 37.90 35.33
N THR A 131 11.35 38.45 35.63
CA THR A 131 11.46 39.79 36.23
C THR A 131 11.57 40.82 35.11
N ILE A 132 10.43 41.39 34.71
CA ILE A 132 10.37 42.39 33.62
C ILE A 132 11.05 43.69 34.08
N THR A 133 12.15 44.05 33.42
CA THR A 133 12.94 45.26 33.69
C THR A 133 12.45 46.45 32.87
N HIS A 134 11.96 46.19 31.66
CA HIS A 134 11.44 47.21 30.74
C HIS A 134 10.04 46.84 30.30
N ASP A 135 9.02 47.56 30.75
CA ASP A 135 7.64 47.38 30.30
C ASP A 135 7.24 48.61 29.48
N VAL A 136 7.19 48.45 28.16
CA VAL A 136 7.04 49.56 27.21
C VAL A 136 5.94 49.26 26.20
N THR A 137 5.45 50.29 25.50
CA THR A 137 4.33 50.10 24.58
C THR A 137 4.77 49.46 23.27
N SER A 138 5.82 49.97 22.63
CA SER A 138 6.31 49.47 21.34
C SER A 138 7.78 49.04 21.41
N TRP A 139 8.20 48.20 20.46
CA TRP A 139 9.59 47.79 20.30
C TRP A 139 10.57 48.96 20.20
N ALA A 140 10.17 50.05 19.53
CA ALA A 140 11.00 51.24 19.37
C ALA A 140 11.37 51.91 20.70
N ASP A 141 10.59 51.65 21.76
CA ASP A 141 10.82 52.19 23.10
C ASP A 141 11.71 51.28 23.96
N LEU A 142 12.01 50.04 23.50
CA LEU A 142 12.93 49.16 24.21
C LEU A 142 14.36 49.72 24.09
N PRO A 143 15.06 49.96 25.22
CA PRO A 143 16.44 50.41 25.18
C PRO A 143 17.35 49.31 24.63
N SER A 144 18.47 49.71 24.02
CA SER A 144 19.52 48.74 23.68
C SER A 144 20.00 48.03 24.96
N PRO A 145 19.97 46.69 25.01
CA PRO A 145 20.22 45.97 26.24
C PRO A 145 21.69 46.08 26.65
N SER A 146 21.93 46.34 27.93
CA SER A 146 23.26 46.57 28.50
C SER A 146 24.00 45.29 28.89
N SER A 147 23.27 44.19 29.09
CA SER A 147 23.79 42.85 29.40
C SER A 147 22.81 41.78 28.94
N ASN A 148 23.22 40.52 28.96
CA ASN A 148 22.32 39.37 28.73
C ASN A 148 21.38 39.15 29.94
N GLY A 149 20.24 38.50 29.70
CA GLY A 149 19.27 38.08 30.73
C GLY A 149 18.37 39.19 31.28
N ILE A 150 18.32 40.35 30.62
CA ILE A 150 17.35 41.41 30.92
C ILE A 150 16.05 41.05 30.20
N TYR A 151 14.90 41.20 30.87
CA TYR A 151 13.60 40.97 30.25
C TYR A 151 12.89 42.30 29.95
N GLY A 152 12.34 42.40 28.75
CA GLY A 152 11.48 43.48 28.30
C GLY A 152 10.11 42.95 27.86
N ARG A 153 9.07 43.76 28.02
CA ARG A 153 7.71 43.48 27.54
C ARG A 153 7.25 44.61 26.63
N THR A 154 6.63 44.25 25.52
CA THR A 154 5.96 45.17 24.59
C THR A 154 4.48 44.85 24.53
N SER A 155 3.63 45.87 24.59
CA SER A 155 2.16 45.70 24.53
C SER A 155 1.55 45.89 23.15
N SER A 156 2.30 46.40 22.17
CA SER A 156 1.86 46.62 20.79
C SER A 156 2.89 46.15 19.78
N ASP A 157 2.41 45.68 18.64
CA ASP A 157 3.24 45.29 17.52
C ASP A 157 4.05 46.46 16.96
N TYR A 158 5.23 46.13 16.47
CA TYR A 158 6.07 47.00 15.67
C TYR A 158 6.53 46.24 14.42
N PRO A 159 6.75 46.89 13.27
CA PRO A 159 7.19 46.19 12.05
C PRO A 159 8.43 45.31 12.29
N GLY A 160 8.27 43.99 12.08
CA GLY A 160 9.30 42.99 12.31
C GLY A 160 9.48 42.54 13.77
N HIS A 161 8.74 43.12 14.71
CA HIS A 161 8.83 42.88 16.15
C HIS A 161 7.43 42.87 16.80
N PRO A 162 6.76 41.71 16.87
CA PRO A 162 5.43 41.57 17.47
C PRO A 162 5.38 41.94 18.96
N ALA A 163 4.18 42.15 19.52
CA ALA A 163 4.00 42.28 20.96
C ALA A 163 4.41 41.00 21.70
N GLY A 164 5.08 41.13 22.86
CA GLY A 164 5.45 39.96 23.66
C GLY A 164 6.53 40.24 24.69
N ILE A 165 7.08 39.15 25.24
CA ILE A 165 8.20 39.19 26.19
C ILE A 165 9.49 38.90 25.41
N TYR A 166 10.53 39.65 25.74
CA TYR A 166 11.84 39.58 25.11
C TYR A 166 12.93 39.41 26.17
N VAL A 167 13.92 38.59 25.88
CA VAL A 167 15.15 38.46 26.68
C VAL A 167 16.33 39.03 25.89
N SER A 168 17.23 39.73 26.57
CA SER A 168 18.48 40.16 25.95
C SER A 168 19.51 39.03 25.93
N GLN A 169 20.16 38.83 24.78
CA GLN A 169 21.22 37.81 24.61
C GLN A 169 22.30 38.25 23.61
N ASN A 170 23.41 37.54 23.59
CA ASN A 170 24.58 37.80 22.72
C ASN A 170 25.11 36.46 22.20
N VAL A 171 25.52 36.43 20.93
CA VAL A 171 26.30 35.34 20.34
C VAL A 171 27.68 35.87 19.96
N GLY A 172 28.76 35.22 20.42
CA GLY A 172 30.10 35.45 19.85
C GLY A 172 30.78 36.78 20.15
N GLY A 173 30.36 37.55 21.15
CA GLY A 173 31.02 38.81 21.56
C GLY A 173 30.40 40.09 20.97
N ASP A 174 29.31 39.95 20.22
CA ASP A 174 28.52 41.06 19.69
C ASP A 174 27.77 41.83 20.79
N PRO A 175 27.34 43.09 20.61
CA PRO A 175 26.47 43.73 21.59
C PRO A 175 25.15 42.95 21.77
N PRO A 176 24.56 42.92 22.99
CA PRO A 176 23.37 42.14 23.25
C PRO A 176 22.19 42.66 22.41
N TYR A 177 21.30 41.76 22.03
CA TYR A 177 20.08 42.05 21.27
C TYR A 177 18.89 41.32 21.90
N TRP A 178 17.69 41.83 21.61
CA TRP A 178 16.43 41.32 22.14
C TRP A 178 15.92 40.15 21.31
N VAL A 179 15.52 39.06 21.97
CA VAL A 179 14.91 37.87 21.35
C VAL A 179 13.64 37.52 22.08
N ARG A 180 12.57 37.23 21.32
CA ARG A 180 11.25 36.93 21.88
C ARG A 180 11.28 35.58 22.59
N VAL A 181 10.56 35.47 23.69
CA VAL A 181 10.47 34.25 24.51
C VAL A 181 9.02 33.89 24.81
N THR A 182 8.82 32.70 25.38
CA THR A 182 7.52 32.22 25.86
C THR A 182 6.81 33.25 26.72
N THR A 183 5.49 33.28 26.69
CA THR A 183 4.67 34.13 27.57
C THR A 183 4.82 33.74 29.05
N ASP A 184 4.43 34.63 29.96
CA ASP A 184 4.38 34.38 31.41
C ASP A 184 3.12 33.63 31.86
N ALA A 185 2.37 33.04 30.92
CA ALA A 185 1.17 32.25 31.21
C ALA A 185 1.50 30.75 31.39
N ASP A 186 0.74 30.07 32.24
CA ASP A 186 0.75 28.61 32.37
C ASP A 186 0.25 27.93 31.08
N ASN A 187 0.63 26.68 30.85
CA ASN A 187 0.20 25.86 29.70
C ASN A 187 0.60 26.48 28.34
N SER A 188 1.80 27.06 28.28
CA SER A 188 2.33 27.75 27.10
C SER A 188 3.11 26.85 26.15
N GLU A 189 3.17 25.55 26.42
CA GLU A 189 3.92 24.57 25.63
C GLU A 189 3.01 23.40 25.29
N MET A 190 3.23 22.80 24.12
CA MET A 190 2.59 21.53 23.80
C MET A 190 3.33 20.40 24.53
N ASP A 191 2.62 19.46 25.14
CA ASP A 191 3.26 18.29 25.74
C ASP A 191 3.74 17.33 24.64
N ALA A 192 5.05 17.36 24.37
CA ALA A 192 5.69 16.54 23.35
C ALA A 192 5.57 15.02 23.61
N THR A 193 5.23 14.60 24.84
CA THR A 193 4.97 13.18 25.16
C THR A 193 3.58 12.72 24.70
N THR A 194 2.71 13.64 24.29
CA THR A 194 1.34 13.38 23.81
C THR A 194 1.17 13.59 22.31
N LEU A 195 2.24 14.01 21.62
CA LEU A 195 2.24 14.37 20.21
C LEU A 195 3.14 13.44 19.38
N PRO A 196 3.02 13.46 18.04
CA PRO A 196 3.81 12.61 17.17
C PRO A 196 5.32 12.73 17.40
N VAL A 197 6.03 11.62 17.19
CA VAL A 197 7.49 11.54 17.22
C VAL A 197 8.05 11.49 15.80
N LYS A 198 9.35 11.74 15.65
CA LYS A 198 10.02 11.80 14.36
C LYS A 198 11.14 10.76 14.29
N LEU A 199 11.17 10.01 13.19
CA LEU A 199 12.18 9.05 12.82
C LEU A 199 12.98 9.59 11.64
N THR A 200 14.29 9.81 11.82
CA THR A 200 15.23 10.26 10.77
C THR A 200 16.22 9.17 10.42
N PHE A 201 16.78 9.26 9.21
CA PHE A 201 17.87 8.41 8.76
C PHE A 201 19.09 9.28 8.50
N ASP A 202 20.26 8.92 9.03
CA ASP A 202 21.49 9.70 8.89
C ASP A 202 22.41 9.21 7.75
N GLY A 203 21.95 8.21 6.99
CA GLY A 203 22.71 7.50 5.95
C GLY A 203 23.25 6.15 6.39
N THR A 204 23.28 5.87 7.71
CA THR A 204 23.74 4.60 8.29
C THR A 204 22.68 3.99 9.19
N ASP A 205 22.15 4.76 10.13
CA ASP A 205 21.22 4.30 11.16
C ASP A 205 19.97 5.20 11.22
N PHE A 206 18.90 4.65 11.79
CA PHE A 206 17.69 5.41 12.10
C PHE A 206 17.77 6.00 13.51
N HIS A 207 17.15 7.17 13.69
CA HIS A 207 17.12 7.94 14.94
C HIS A 207 15.69 8.36 15.25
N LEU A 208 15.16 7.88 16.37
CA LEU A 208 13.84 8.24 16.88
C LEU A 208 13.98 9.31 17.96
N ASP A 209 13.31 10.45 17.75
CA ASP A 209 13.32 11.58 18.68
C ASP A 209 11.95 12.26 18.77
N GLN A 210 11.75 13.07 19.81
CA GLN A 210 10.58 13.94 19.93
C GLN A 210 10.66 15.11 18.97
N ILE A 211 9.49 15.62 18.58
CA ILE A 211 9.41 16.87 17.85
C ILE A 211 9.50 18.03 18.84
N THR A 212 10.39 18.98 18.58
CA THR A 212 10.43 20.25 19.32
C THR A 212 9.32 21.17 18.84
N TRP A 213 8.26 21.27 19.63
CA TRP A 213 7.12 22.15 19.38
C TRP A 213 7.41 23.58 19.86
N ASN A 214 7.01 24.57 19.07
CA ASN A 214 7.14 25.97 19.45
C ASN A 214 6.21 26.31 20.62
N THR A 215 6.68 27.21 21.49
CA THR A 215 5.94 27.68 22.64
C THR A 215 5.06 28.87 22.28
N ARG A 216 4.05 29.16 23.12
CA ARG A 216 3.20 30.33 22.98
C ARG A 216 4.02 31.60 23.23
N LEU A 217 4.12 32.45 22.21
CA LEU A 217 4.85 33.73 22.26
C LEU A 217 3.93 34.96 22.47
N SER A 218 2.61 34.79 22.33
CA SER A 218 1.63 35.86 22.49
C SER A 218 0.33 35.38 23.13
N GLY A 219 -0.28 36.23 23.95
CA GLY A 219 -1.55 35.95 24.61
C GLY A 219 -1.41 35.04 25.83
N ASP A 220 -2.55 34.54 26.27
CA ASP A 220 -2.72 33.69 27.45
C ASP A 220 -3.77 32.61 27.18
N SER A 221 -4.18 31.87 28.22
CA SER A 221 -5.18 30.81 28.10
C SER A 221 -6.59 31.28 27.68
N GLU A 222 -6.86 32.58 27.65
CA GLU A 222 -8.16 33.11 27.19
C GLU A 222 -8.07 33.66 25.77
N THR A 223 -6.98 34.35 25.45
CA THR A 223 -6.78 35.06 24.17
C THR A 223 -6.07 34.21 23.12
N ASN A 224 -5.22 33.28 23.54
CA ASN A 224 -4.54 32.29 22.71
C ASN A 224 -4.53 30.94 23.46
N PRO A 225 -5.69 30.30 23.63
CA PRO A 225 -5.88 29.13 24.48
C PRO A 225 -5.08 27.88 24.05
N GLY A 226 -4.60 27.87 22.81
CA GLY A 226 -4.01 26.69 22.16
C GLY A 226 -4.99 26.06 21.18
N PRO A 227 -4.54 25.05 20.42
CA PRO A 227 -5.36 24.43 19.40
C PRO A 227 -6.49 23.59 20.01
N SER A 228 -7.64 23.55 19.33
CA SER A 228 -8.85 22.82 19.75
C SER A 228 -8.65 21.32 19.91
N ILE A 229 -7.61 20.74 19.31
CA ILE A 229 -7.24 19.33 19.43
C ILE A 229 -6.79 18.95 20.85
N VAL A 230 -6.42 19.92 21.70
CA VAL A 230 -6.08 19.69 23.10
C VAL A 230 -7.28 19.08 23.84
N GLY A 231 -7.06 17.96 24.53
CA GLY A 231 -8.12 17.20 25.20
C GLY A 231 -8.73 16.09 24.34
N HIS A 232 -8.35 15.97 23.07
CA HIS A 232 -8.77 14.91 22.16
C HIS A 232 -7.59 14.00 21.77
N ARG A 233 -7.89 12.82 21.24
CA ARG A 233 -6.92 11.94 20.58
C ARG A 233 -6.69 12.44 19.15
N VAL A 234 -5.51 12.22 18.62
CA VAL A 234 -5.22 12.51 17.20
C VAL A 234 -5.39 11.20 16.42
N GLU A 235 -6.21 11.24 15.39
CA GLU A 235 -6.55 10.11 14.54
C GLU A 235 -5.68 10.07 13.26
N ASP A 236 -5.38 11.21 12.65
CA ASP A 236 -4.50 11.24 11.47
C ASP A 236 -3.67 12.52 11.42
N ILE A 237 -2.54 12.41 10.72
CA ILE A 237 -1.63 13.51 10.43
C ILE A 237 -1.36 13.57 8.94
N ILE A 238 -1.17 14.77 8.42
CA ILE A 238 -0.75 14.98 7.03
C ILE A 238 -0.05 16.33 6.90
N PHE A 239 0.80 16.46 5.89
CA PHE A 239 1.28 17.78 5.49
C PHE A 239 0.58 18.19 4.21
N HIS A 240 0.02 19.38 4.22
CA HIS A 240 -0.71 19.90 3.08
C HIS A 240 -0.53 21.41 3.00
N ARG A 241 -0.12 21.89 1.81
CA ARG A 241 0.11 23.33 1.53
C ARG A 241 0.99 24.03 2.57
N ASN A 242 2.16 23.45 2.85
CA ASN A 242 3.17 24.00 3.77
C ASN A 242 2.69 24.16 5.24
N ARG A 243 1.74 23.34 5.64
CA ARG A 243 1.21 23.25 7.01
C ARG A 243 1.18 21.79 7.45
N PHE A 244 1.48 21.53 8.71
CA PHE A 244 1.31 20.23 9.35
C PHE A 244 -0.10 20.17 9.93
N TRP A 245 -0.88 19.14 9.57
CA TRP A 245 -2.27 18.98 9.98
C TRP A 245 -2.38 17.84 10.99
N LEU A 246 -3.17 18.09 12.02
CA LEU A 246 -3.58 17.15 13.04
C LEU A 246 -5.11 17.12 13.00
N ALA A 247 -5.69 15.93 12.98
CA ALA A 247 -7.13 15.79 13.15
C ALA A 247 -7.46 14.69 14.12
N GLY A 248 -8.56 14.84 14.82
CA GLY A 248 -9.12 13.84 15.69
C GLY A 248 -10.44 14.30 16.28
N ASP A 249 -11.31 13.34 16.59
CA ASP A 249 -12.71 13.63 16.90
C ASP A 249 -13.30 14.50 15.75
N GLU A 250 -14.00 15.59 16.05
CA GLU A 250 -14.47 16.56 15.05
C GLU A 250 -13.51 17.74 14.80
N GLN A 251 -12.32 17.74 15.42
CA GLN A 251 -11.38 18.86 15.36
C GLN A 251 -10.33 18.66 14.26
N ILE A 252 -10.08 19.70 13.48
CA ILE A 252 -9.01 19.74 12.49
C ILE A 252 -8.18 21.01 12.65
N VAL A 253 -6.90 20.82 12.92
CA VAL A 253 -5.95 21.88 13.24
C VAL A 253 -4.75 21.80 12.31
N SER A 254 -4.24 22.95 11.87
CA SER A 254 -2.99 23.06 11.14
C SER A 254 -1.97 23.89 11.89
N SER A 255 -0.69 23.61 11.70
CA SER A 255 0.40 24.52 12.07
C SER A 255 0.33 25.85 11.30
N GLN A 256 1.16 26.80 11.71
CA GLN A 256 1.49 27.96 10.88
C GLN A 256 2.05 27.55 9.52
N ALA A 257 1.85 28.40 8.51
CA ALA A 257 2.42 28.19 7.19
C ALA A 257 3.94 28.38 7.20
N GLY A 258 4.70 27.32 6.88
CA GLY A 258 6.16 27.34 6.84
C GLY A 258 6.86 27.11 8.18
N ASP A 259 6.12 27.10 9.28
CA ASP A 259 6.59 26.73 10.61
C ASP A 259 5.77 25.53 11.12
N LEU A 260 6.24 24.34 10.74
CA LEU A 260 5.47 23.09 10.81
C LEU A 260 5.15 22.63 12.24
N PHE A 261 5.90 23.09 13.24
CA PHE A 261 5.75 22.66 14.63
C PHE A 261 5.26 23.81 15.53
N ASN A 262 4.56 24.77 14.93
CA ASN A 262 3.96 25.90 15.63
C ASN A 262 2.44 25.88 15.48
N LEU A 263 1.76 25.53 16.57
CA LEU A 263 0.30 25.47 16.66
C LEU A 263 -0.30 26.72 17.32
N TRP A 264 0.52 27.73 17.61
CA TRP A 264 0.10 28.96 18.27
C TRP A 264 -0.08 30.09 17.26
N VAL A 265 -1.07 30.95 17.52
CA VAL A 265 -1.19 32.23 16.79
C VAL A 265 0.00 33.11 17.16
N ASP A 266 0.68 33.72 16.18
CA ASP A 266 1.87 34.55 16.43
C ASP A 266 1.52 35.83 17.20
N ASN A 267 0.39 36.44 16.85
CA ASN A 267 -0.21 37.53 17.60
C ASN A 267 -1.73 37.41 17.68
N TYR A 268 -2.26 37.23 18.90
CA TYR A 268 -3.70 37.14 19.14
C TYR A 268 -4.48 38.41 18.76
N ALA A 269 -3.82 39.58 18.73
CA ALA A 269 -4.47 40.85 18.43
C ALA A 269 -4.58 41.12 16.91
N VAL A 270 -3.71 40.53 16.10
CA VAL A 270 -3.63 40.73 14.66
C VAL A 270 -3.43 39.40 13.97
N ALA A 271 -4.51 38.85 13.41
CA ALA A 271 -4.43 37.63 12.63
C ALA A 271 -3.65 37.86 11.33
N THR A 272 -2.76 36.94 11.01
CA THR A 272 -1.99 36.88 9.77
C THR A 272 -2.45 35.71 8.90
N ASP A 273 -2.18 35.79 7.60
CA ASP A 273 -2.49 34.69 6.67
C ASP A 273 -1.69 33.41 6.96
N ALA A 274 -0.57 33.52 7.68
CA ALA A 274 0.30 32.42 8.06
C ALA A 274 -0.16 31.71 9.35
N ASP A 275 -1.03 32.31 10.16
CA ASP A 275 -1.47 31.77 11.45
C ASP A 275 -2.07 30.37 11.32
N PRO A 276 -2.10 29.58 12.42
CA PRO A 276 -2.71 28.25 12.46
C PRO A 276 -4.18 28.29 12.04
N ILE A 277 -4.62 27.24 11.34
CA ILE A 277 -6.03 27.05 11.02
C ILE A 277 -6.60 26.08 12.05
N ASP A 278 -7.69 26.47 12.69
CA ASP A 278 -8.37 25.65 13.67
C ASP A 278 -9.87 25.68 13.37
N GLN A 279 -10.42 24.52 12.99
CA GLN A 279 -11.82 24.38 12.60
C GLN A 279 -12.40 23.09 13.18
N GLN A 280 -13.67 23.13 13.55
CA GLN A 280 -14.45 21.95 13.87
C GLN A 280 -15.33 21.57 12.67
N LEU A 281 -15.48 20.27 12.40
CA LEU A 281 -16.45 19.79 11.43
C LEU A 281 -17.87 20.21 11.82
N SER A 282 -18.66 20.63 10.84
CA SER A 282 -20.06 20.98 11.06
C SER A 282 -20.97 19.96 10.38
N GLY A 283 -21.82 19.29 11.15
CA GLY A 283 -22.70 18.23 10.68
C GLY A 283 -23.99 18.15 11.49
N ASN A 284 -24.99 17.45 10.94
CA ASN A 284 -26.23 17.14 11.68
C ASN A 284 -26.08 15.90 12.57
N SER A 285 -24.98 15.19 12.44
CA SER A 285 -24.57 14.00 13.19
C SER A 285 -23.14 14.20 13.68
N VAL A 286 -22.78 13.44 14.71
CA VAL A 286 -21.38 13.34 15.15
C VAL A 286 -20.59 12.64 14.05
N ASN A 287 -19.53 13.28 13.57
CA ASN A 287 -18.71 12.79 12.47
C ASN A 287 -17.24 12.81 12.89
N ASN A 288 -16.76 11.72 13.48
CA ASN A 288 -15.35 11.64 13.90
C ASN A 288 -14.45 11.48 12.68
N ILE A 289 -13.38 12.23 12.63
CA ILE A 289 -12.40 12.17 11.55
C ILE A 289 -11.60 10.89 11.66
N THR A 290 -11.51 10.14 10.56
CA THR A 290 -10.71 8.90 10.48
C THR A 290 -9.44 9.10 9.67
N HIS A 291 -9.54 9.76 8.51
CA HIS A 291 -8.41 9.95 7.59
C HIS A 291 -8.42 11.32 6.92
N LEU A 292 -7.21 11.84 6.67
CA LEU A 292 -6.94 13.06 5.94
C LEU A 292 -6.16 12.76 4.66
N LEU A 293 -6.63 13.27 3.52
CA LEU A 293 -5.98 13.08 2.23
C LEU A 293 -5.89 14.38 1.44
N GLY A 294 -4.68 14.75 1.01
CA GLY A 294 -4.52 15.83 0.03
C GLY A 294 -4.91 15.32 -1.36
N PHE A 295 -5.98 15.86 -1.94
CA PHE A 295 -6.47 15.45 -3.26
C PHE A 295 -6.79 16.68 -4.11
N ASN A 296 -6.16 16.75 -5.30
CA ASN A 296 -6.18 17.94 -6.15
C ASN A 296 -5.71 19.20 -5.38
N LYS A 297 -6.62 20.14 -5.14
CA LYS A 297 -6.39 21.38 -4.39
C LYS A 297 -7.08 21.38 -3.03
N ALA A 298 -7.74 20.28 -2.66
CA ALA A 298 -8.50 20.16 -1.43
C ALA A 298 -7.78 19.24 -0.45
N LEU A 299 -8.05 19.45 0.83
CA LEU A 299 -7.84 18.43 1.84
C LEU A 299 -9.18 17.72 2.06
N ILE A 300 -9.22 16.44 1.71
CA ILE A 300 -10.38 15.57 1.90
C ILE A 300 -10.32 15.01 3.32
N VAL A 301 -11.44 15.09 4.01
CA VAL A 301 -11.61 14.59 5.38
C VAL A 301 -12.63 13.46 5.34
N MET A 302 -12.17 12.26 5.66
CA MET A 302 -13.01 11.08 5.82
C MET A 302 -13.50 10.97 7.26
N THR A 303 -14.73 10.51 7.42
CA THR A 303 -15.35 10.36 8.75
C THR A 303 -16.07 9.03 8.87
N ASP A 304 -16.30 8.60 10.12
CA ASP A 304 -17.08 7.41 10.45
C ASP A 304 -18.61 7.61 10.27
N GLY A 305 -19.08 8.85 10.36
CA GLY A 305 -20.50 9.24 10.33
C GLY A 305 -21.14 9.28 8.93
N ALA A 306 -20.55 8.60 7.95
CA ALA A 306 -21.02 8.53 6.56
C ALA A 306 -21.15 9.91 5.87
N GLN A 307 -20.26 10.86 6.18
CA GLN A 307 -20.19 12.17 5.53
C GLN A 307 -18.73 12.57 5.25
N GLN A 308 -18.41 12.87 3.99
CA GLN A 308 -17.09 13.35 3.59
C GLN A 308 -17.08 14.87 3.59
N TYR A 309 -15.98 15.46 4.05
CA TYR A 309 -15.76 16.90 3.99
C TYR A 309 -14.58 17.25 3.08
N GLU A 310 -14.64 18.45 2.52
CA GLU A 310 -13.56 19.02 1.76
C GLU A 310 -13.19 20.37 2.37
N ILE A 311 -11.90 20.56 2.59
CA ILE A 311 -11.33 21.83 2.99
C ILE A 311 -10.68 22.44 1.75
N ARG A 312 -11.26 23.54 1.29
CA ARG A 312 -10.82 24.26 0.09
C ARG A 312 -10.57 25.72 0.42
N SER A 313 -9.68 26.32 -0.37
CA SER A 313 -9.56 27.76 -0.54
C SER A 313 -9.34 28.06 -2.02
N GLN A 314 -9.82 29.23 -2.47
CA GLN A 314 -9.71 29.66 -3.86
C GLN A 314 -8.24 29.87 -4.27
N ASP A 315 -7.45 30.52 -3.41
CA ASP A 315 -6.04 30.83 -3.66
C ASP A 315 -5.14 30.24 -2.54
N VAL A 316 -4.97 30.98 -1.45
CA VAL A 316 -4.11 30.61 -0.32
C VAL A 316 -4.97 30.12 0.83
N LEU A 317 -4.52 29.07 1.51
CA LEU A 317 -5.22 28.52 2.66
C LEU A 317 -4.84 29.33 3.92
N THR A 318 -5.75 30.19 4.35
CA THR A 318 -5.59 31.08 5.51
C THR A 318 -6.72 30.87 6.51
N PRO A 319 -6.54 31.21 7.79
CA PRO A 319 -7.60 31.06 8.80
C PRO A 319 -8.89 31.81 8.47
N SER A 320 -8.80 32.92 7.72
CA SER A 320 -9.94 33.75 7.34
C SER A 320 -10.65 33.28 6.05
N SER A 321 -9.97 32.49 5.20
CA SER A 321 -10.48 32.05 3.89
C SER A 321 -10.86 30.58 3.83
N VAL A 322 -10.44 29.79 4.82
CA VAL A 322 -10.72 28.35 4.87
C VAL A 322 -12.22 28.10 4.97
N ASN A 323 -12.72 27.17 4.16
CA ASN A 323 -14.09 26.71 4.24
C ASN A 323 -14.11 25.18 4.28
N VAL A 324 -14.78 24.65 5.30
CA VAL A 324 -15.01 23.21 5.48
C VAL A 324 -16.41 22.90 4.98
N THR A 325 -16.53 22.26 3.83
CA THR A 325 -17.82 21.93 3.21
C THR A 325 -18.06 20.44 3.18
N PRO A 326 -19.26 19.94 3.49
CA PRO A 326 -19.61 18.57 3.18
C PRO A 326 -19.68 18.36 1.67
N SER A 327 -19.18 17.22 1.19
CA SER A 327 -19.12 16.88 -0.23
C SER A 327 -20.06 15.72 -0.57
N THR A 328 -19.76 14.52 -0.06
CA THR A 328 -20.57 13.31 -0.27
C THR A 328 -21.00 12.68 1.05
N ALA A 329 -21.94 11.74 1.00
CA ALA A 329 -22.51 11.09 2.18
C ALA A 329 -22.46 9.55 2.07
N TYR A 330 -21.26 9.01 1.84
CA TYR A 330 -21.03 7.57 1.75
C TYR A 330 -20.43 7.02 3.05
N SER A 331 -20.75 5.78 3.40
CA SER A 331 -20.09 5.10 4.52
C SER A 331 -18.66 4.73 4.13
N VAL A 332 -17.69 5.01 4.99
CA VAL A 332 -16.26 4.72 4.75
C VAL A 332 -15.80 3.72 5.81
N ALA A 333 -15.14 2.65 5.36
CA ALA A 333 -14.44 1.74 6.25
C ALA A 333 -13.17 2.42 6.77
N ASP A 334 -12.72 2.05 7.96
CA ASP A 334 -11.50 2.58 8.59
C ASP A 334 -10.24 1.97 7.96
N ILE A 335 -10.04 2.29 6.68
CA ILE A 335 -8.97 1.83 5.81
C ILE A 335 -8.50 3.06 5.04
N ARG A 336 -7.19 3.36 5.11
CA ARG A 336 -6.62 4.54 4.46
C ARG A 336 -6.96 4.56 2.96
N PRO A 337 -7.72 5.56 2.46
CA PRO A 337 -8.03 5.68 1.04
C PRO A 337 -6.76 5.87 0.21
N VAL A 338 -6.84 5.56 -1.08
CA VAL A 338 -5.71 5.67 -1.98
C VAL A 338 -6.00 6.59 -3.16
N ILE A 339 -5.02 7.41 -3.52
CA ILE A 339 -5.10 8.27 -4.70
C ILE A 339 -4.37 7.57 -5.83
N LEU A 340 -5.04 7.46 -6.98
CA LEU A 340 -4.49 6.89 -8.20
C LEU A 340 -4.86 7.83 -9.35
N GLY A 341 -3.84 8.44 -9.96
CA GLY A 341 -4.03 9.47 -10.98
C GLY A 341 -4.82 10.67 -10.41
N ASN A 342 -5.97 10.96 -11.03
CA ASN A 342 -6.86 12.06 -10.65
C ASN A 342 -8.10 11.57 -9.89
N GLN A 343 -8.09 10.33 -9.40
CA GLN A 343 -9.18 9.69 -8.68
C GLN A 343 -8.72 9.28 -7.27
N LEU A 344 -9.64 9.33 -6.33
CA LEU A 344 -9.47 8.82 -4.97
C LEU A 344 -10.33 7.57 -4.81
N TYR A 345 -9.80 6.52 -4.23
CA TYR A 345 -10.51 5.26 -3.99
C TYR A 345 -10.68 5.03 -2.51
N PHE A 346 -11.91 4.79 -2.09
CA PHE A 346 -12.22 4.46 -0.69
C PHE A 346 -13.14 3.24 -0.62
N VAL A 347 -13.12 2.61 0.55
CA VAL A 347 -13.77 1.32 0.79
C VAL A 347 -15.01 1.51 1.64
N THR A 348 -16.04 0.74 1.35
CA THR A 348 -17.22 0.55 2.20
C THR A 348 -17.38 -0.94 2.47
N ASP A 349 -17.33 -1.32 3.75
CA ASP A 349 -17.57 -2.69 4.15
C ASP A 349 -19.06 -2.97 4.35
N HIS A 350 -19.53 -4.08 3.79
CA HIS A 350 -20.81 -4.67 4.12
C HIS A 350 -20.59 -5.96 4.90
N SER A 351 -21.65 -6.47 5.52
CA SER A 351 -21.60 -7.70 6.34
C SER A 351 -21.18 -8.98 5.61
N LYS A 352 -21.14 -8.99 4.26
CA LYS A 352 -20.82 -10.19 3.45
C LYS A 352 -19.83 -9.95 2.33
N TYR A 353 -19.57 -8.69 1.99
CA TYR A 353 -18.73 -8.32 0.86
C TYR A 353 -18.31 -6.87 1.03
N THR A 354 -17.32 -6.45 0.27
CA THR A 354 -16.84 -5.07 0.27
C THR A 354 -17.13 -4.39 -1.05
N SER A 355 -17.40 -3.09 -0.97
CA SER A 355 -17.63 -2.21 -2.10
C SER A 355 -16.57 -1.13 -2.15
N ILE A 356 -16.09 -0.83 -3.35
CA ILE A 356 -15.06 0.20 -3.57
C ILE A 356 -15.63 1.29 -4.46
N TRP A 357 -15.41 2.52 -4.02
CA TRP A 357 -15.87 3.74 -4.66
C TRP A 357 -14.70 4.46 -5.30
N GLU A 358 -14.94 4.99 -6.50
CA GLU A 358 -14.07 5.91 -7.21
C GLU A 358 -14.63 7.32 -7.03
N TYR A 359 -13.86 8.18 -6.38
CA TYR A 359 -14.19 9.56 -6.04
C TYR A 359 -13.39 10.51 -6.93
N TYR A 360 -14.07 11.39 -7.64
CA TYR A 360 -13.44 12.34 -8.55
C TYR A 360 -14.27 13.61 -8.70
N TYR A 361 -13.63 14.67 -9.18
CA TYR A 361 -14.30 15.93 -9.47
C TYR A 361 -14.82 15.93 -10.92
N ASP A 362 -16.12 16.09 -11.10
CA ASP A 362 -16.75 16.25 -12.40
C ASP A 362 -16.65 17.73 -12.82
N TYR A 363 -15.89 18.00 -13.87
CA TYR A 363 -15.67 19.35 -14.38
C TYR A 363 -16.87 19.92 -15.12
N GLU A 364 -17.73 19.08 -15.72
CA GLU A 364 -18.92 19.55 -16.42
C GLU A 364 -20.02 19.92 -15.43
N ALA A 365 -20.21 19.09 -14.40
CA ALA A 365 -21.18 19.33 -13.34
C ALA A 365 -20.64 20.25 -12.22
N ALA A 366 -19.33 20.54 -12.22
CA ALA A 366 -18.63 21.36 -11.23
C ALA A 366 -18.90 20.92 -9.77
N ASN A 367 -18.96 19.61 -9.56
CA ASN A 367 -19.18 19.00 -8.26
C ASN A 367 -18.32 17.74 -8.11
N THR A 368 -18.18 17.26 -6.88
CA THR A 368 -17.50 16.00 -6.62
C THR A 368 -18.50 14.85 -6.60
N VAL A 369 -18.16 13.74 -7.24
CA VAL A 369 -19.01 12.56 -7.40
C VAL A 369 -18.22 11.32 -6.97
N ALA A 370 -18.93 10.33 -6.44
CA ALA A 370 -18.38 8.99 -6.24
C ALA A 370 -19.20 7.95 -7.01
N THR A 371 -18.52 7.04 -7.69
CA THR A 371 -19.10 5.95 -8.48
C THR A 371 -18.62 4.60 -7.95
N LEU A 372 -19.42 3.55 -8.09
CA LEU A 372 -19.09 2.23 -7.57
C LEU A 372 -18.39 1.38 -8.63
N ILE A 373 -17.08 1.14 -8.49
CA ILE A 373 -16.30 0.31 -9.44
C ILE A 373 -16.52 -1.19 -9.26
N THR A 374 -17.15 -1.57 -8.15
CA THR A 374 -17.54 -2.96 -7.86
C THR A 374 -18.98 -3.27 -8.29
N ALA A 375 -19.68 -2.34 -8.94
CA ALA A 375 -21.10 -2.50 -9.27
C ALA A 375 -21.39 -3.72 -10.16
N HIS A 376 -20.50 -4.04 -11.10
CA HIS A 376 -20.64 -5.19 -12.00
C HIS A 376 -20.10 -6.51 -11.39
N ALA A 377 -19.36 -6.42 -10.27
CA ALA A 377 -18.69 -7.53 -9.60
C ALA A 377 -19.06 -7.58 -8.09
N GLN A 378 -20.31 -7.29 -7.75
CA GLN A 378 -20.78 -7.25 -6.37
C GLN A 378 -20.63 -8.63 -5.70
N GLY A 379 -20.07 -8.66 -4.49
CA GLY A 379 -19.80 -9.91 -3.79
C GLY A 379 -18.48 -10.60 -4.18
N TYR A 380 -17.70 -10.03 -5.11
CA TYR A 380 -16.42 -10.59 -5.53
C TYR A 380 -15.32 -10.38 -4.48
N ILE A 381 -15.31 -9.22 -3.82
CA ILE A 381 -14.36 -8.89 -2.77
C ILE A 381 -14.98 -9.26 -1.41
N PRO A 382 -14.30 -10.09 -0.59
CA PRO A 382 -14.75 -10.47 0.75
C PRO A 382 -14.77 -9.26 1.68
N PRO A 383 -15.47 -9.35 2.83
CA PRO A 383 -15.45 -8.29 3.84
C PRO A 383 -14.06 -8.19 4.51
N ASN A 384 -13.94 -7.31 5.51
CA ASN A 384 -12.74 -7.16 6.34
C ASN A 384 -11.47 -6.83 5.53
N VAL A 385 -11.61 -5.90 4.59
CA VAL A 385 -10.46 -5.35 3.85
C VAL A 385 -9.54 -4.65 4.84
N THR A 386 -8.24 -4.91 4.74
CA THR A 386 -7.22 -4.36 5.64
C THR A 386 -6.35 -3.32 4.96
N LEU A 387 -6.14 -3.45 3.64
CA LEU A 387 -5.21 -2.61 2.90
C LEU A 387 -5.64 -2.42 1.45
N ILE A 388 -5.54 -1.18 0.98
CA ILE A 388 -5.61 -0.85 -0.45
C ILE A 388 -4.37 -0.05 -0.86
N LYS A 389 -3.83 -0.34 -2.04
CA LYS A 389 -2.73 0.43 -2.66
C LYS A 389 -2.93 0.55 -4.17
N GLY A 390 -2.49 1.65 -4.75
CA GLY A 390 -2.58 1.91 -6.18
C GLY A 390 -1.18 1.94 -6.81
N SER A 391 -1.09 1.56 -8.08
CA SER A 391 0.07 1.79 -8.95
C SER A 391 -0.31 2.79 -10.05
N PRO A 392 -0.01 4.09 -9.87
CA PRO A 392 -0.36 5.12 -10.85
C PRO A 392 0.27 4.90 -12.23
N ASN A 393 1.46 4.28 -12.27
CA ASN A 393 2.15 4.02 -13.53
C ASN A 393 1.49 2.93 -14.38
N ASN A 394 0.68 2.08 -13.76
CA ASN A 394 0.10 0.89 -14.40
C ASN A 394 -1.43 0.88 -14.38
N ASP A 395 -2.08 1.93 -13.86
CA ASP A 395 -3.53 2.04 -13.70
C ASP A 395 -4.15 0.83 -12.97
N MET A 396 -3.49 0.40 -11.89
CA MET A 396 -3.89 -0.76 -11.09
C MET A 396 -4.18 -0.38 -9.64
N LEU A 397 -5.22 -0.96 -9.06
CA LEU A 397 -5.58 -0.88 -7.65
C LEU A 397 -5.56 -2.31 -7.07
N PHE A 398 -4.94 -2.44 -5.90
CA PHE A 398 -4.75 -3.70 -5.18
C PHE A 398 -5.47 -3.63 -3.85
N VAL A 399 -6.13 -4.72 -3.47
CA VAL A 399 -7.00 -4.83 -2.31
C VAL A 399 -6.71 -6.14 -1.58
N LEU A 400 -6.45 -6.06 -0.29
CA LEU A 400 -6.17 -7.20 0.59
C LEU A 400 -7.25 -7.29 1.68
N SER A 401 -7.70 -8.50 1.95
CA SER A 401 -8.66 -8.81 3.02
C SER A 401 -8.08 -9.82 3.99
N SER A 402 -8.42 -9.66 5.27
CA SER A 402 -8.05 -10.61 6.33
C SER A 402 -8.82 -11.94 6.25
N ASP A 403 -9.93 -12.01 5.51
CA ASP A 403 -10.68 -13.26 5.31
C ASP A 403 -9.98 -14.21 4.31
N GLU A 404 -9.25 -13.65 3.34
CA GLU A 404 -8.45 -14.39 2.34
C GLU A 404 -7.02 -13.79 2.30
N PRO A 405 -6.18 -14.02 3.34
CA PRO A 405 -4.88 -13.35 3.47
C PRO A 405 -3.84 -13.77 2.43
N ASN A 406 -4.07 -14.86 1.70
CA ASN A 406 -3.24 -15.33 0.60
C ASN A 406 -3.74 -14.82 -0.77
N VAL A 407 -4.71 -13.91 -0.81
CA VAL A 407 -5.32 -13.42 -2.04
C VAL A 407 -5.22 -11.90 -2.15
N LEU A 408 -4.65 -11.43 -3.27
CA LEU A 408 -4.64 -10.03 -3.63
C LEU A 408 -5.65 -9.77 -4.75
N TYR A 409 -6.69 -9.00 -4.47
CA TYR A 409 -7.67 -8.59 -5.47
C TYR A 409 -7.11 -7.41 -6.26
N VAL A 410 -7.20 -7.48 -7.58
CA VAL A 410 -6.61 -6.50 -8.48
C VAL A 410 -7.69 -5.94 -9.39
N TYR A 411 -7.77 -4.63 -9.40
CA TYR A 411 -8.55 -3.85 -10.34
C TYR A 411 -7.62 -3.16 -11.32
N GLN A 412 -7.84 -3.39 -12.60
CA GLN A 412 -7.07 -2.76 -13.67
C GLN A 412 -8.01 -1.93 -14.53
N MET A 413 -7.62 -0.69 -14.77
CA MET A 413 -8.36 0.24 -15.61
C MET A 413 -7.50 0.76 -16.74
N PHE A 414 -8.16 1.25 -17.79
CA PHE A 414 -7.49 1.91 -18.90
C PHE A 414 -8.43 2.96 -19.48
N TRP A 415 -7.90 4.16 -19.70
CA TRP A 415 -8.65 5.30 -20.21
C TRP A 415 -8.20 5.64 -21.63
N THR A 416 -9.16 5.91 -22.52
CA THR A 416 -8.90 6.45 -23.85
C THR A 416 -9.68 7.76 -24.00
N GLY A 417 -8.98 8.89 -23.91
CA GLY A 417 -9.64 10.18 -23.73
C GLY A 417 -10.39 10.20 -22.40
N ASP A 418 -11.67 10.54 -22.44
CA ASP A 418 -12.55 10.59 -21.24
C ASP A 418 -13.34 9.28 -21.03
N GLU A 419 -13.15 8.27 -21.88
CA GLU A 419 -13.85 7.00 -21.77
C GLU A 419 -12.97 5.94 -21.08
N LYS A 420 -13.50 5.32 -20.02
CA LYS A 420 -12.91 4.15 -19.38
C LYS A 420 -13.21 2.92 -20.24
N VAL A 421 -12.23 2.48 -21.03
CA VAL A 421 -12.38 1.34 -21.97
C VAL A 421 -12.07 -0.01 -21.31
N GLN A 422 -11.43 -0.01 -20.15
CA GLN A 422 -11.19 -1.20 -19.33
C GLN A 422 -11.60 -0.94 -17.88
N ASP A 423 -12.44 -1.84 -17.37
CA ASP A 423 -12.97 -1.89 -16.00
C ASP A 423 -12.96 -3.37 -15.59
N ALA A 424 -11.83 -3.86 -15.09
CA ALA A 424 -11.58 -5.30 -14.96
C ALA A 424 -11.07 -5.70 -13.58
N TRP A 425 -11.74 -6.69 -12.98
CA TRP A 425 -11.35 -7.32 -11.71
C TRP A 425 -10.81 -8.73 -11.92
N PHE A 426 -9.70 -9.04 -11.26
CA PHE A 426 -9.12 -10.37 -11.14
C PHE A 426 -8.43 -10.52 -9.79
N ARG A 427 -7.90 -11.70 -9.48
CA ARG A 427 -7.19 -11.93 -8.21
C ARG A 427 -5.91 -12.71 -8.41
N TRP A 428 -4.91 -12.42 -7.59
CA TRP A 428 -3.70 -13.22 -7.46
C TRP A 428 -3.80 -14.06 -6.21
N VAL A 429 -3.76 -15.37 -6.40
CA VAL A 429 -3.86 -16.38 -5.36
C VAL A 429 -2.46 -16.91 -5.15
N PHE A 430 -1.96 -16.73 -3.93
CA PHE A 430 -0.75 -17.33 -3.42
C PHE A 430 -1.10 -18.60 -2.63
N ASP A 431 -0.09 -19.36 -2.24
CA ASP A 431 -0.29 -20.62 -1.50
C ASP A 431 -1.00 -20.41 -0.17
N ASP A 432 -1.78 -21.40 0.26
CA ASP A 432 -2.57 -21.33 1.49
C ASP A 432 -1.72 -21.24 2.77
N SER A 433 -0.42 -21.55 2.70
CA SER A 433 0.53 -21.36 3.82
C SER A 433 1.03 -19.93 3.97
N LEU A 434 0.73 -19.04 3.02
CA LEU A 434 1.19 -17.66 2.98
C LEU A 434 0.10 -16.71 3.50
N GLU A 435 0.48 -15.80 4.38
CA GLU A 435 -0.34 -14.68 4.81
C GLU A 435 0.36 -13.37 4.41
N ILE A 436 -0.30 -12.54 3.61
CA ILE A 436 0.18 -11.19 3.29
C ILE A 436 -0.20 -10.27 4.45
N LEU A 437 0.81 -9.67 5.09
CA LEU A 437 0.59 -8.71 6.18
C LEU A 437 0.55 -7.27 5.66
N SER A 438 1.42 -6.95 4.71
CA SER A 438 1.51 -5.62 4.11
C SER A 438 2.17 -5.72 2.75
N PHE A 439 1.92 -4.74 1.89
CA PHE A 439 2.59 -4.65 0.61
C PHE A 439 2.72 -3.21 0.13
N HIS A 440 3.70 -2.98 -0.74
CA HIS A 440 3.90 -1.69 -1.38
C HIS A 440 4.41 -1.86 -2.81
N ILE A 441 4.17 -0.83 -3.61
CA ILE A 441 4.50 -0.85 -5.04
C ILE A 441 5.48 0.27 -5.28
N TYR A 442 6.68 -0.11 -5.72
CA TYR A 442 7.68 0.82 -6.20
C TYR A 442 7.78 0.65 -7.71
N GLU A 443 7.37 1.69 -8.43
CA GLU A 443 7.29 1.69 -9.90
C GLU A 443 6.47 0.51 -10.45
N ASN A 444 7.14 -0.56 -10.88
CA ASN A 444 6.58 -1.76 -11.51
C ASN A 444 6.82 -3.04 -10.69
N GLU A 445 7.40 -2.91 -9.49
CA GLU A 445 7.64 -4.01 -8.56
C GLU A 445 6.71 -3.89 -7.35
N LEU A 446 6.02 -4.99 -7.05
CA LEU A 446 5.25 -5.20 -5.83
C LEU A 446 6.14 -5.91 -4.82
N TYR A 447 6.36 -5.27 -3.67
CA TYR A 447 7.02 -5.85 -2.52
C TYR A 447 5.96 -6.33 -1.53
N LEU A 448 6.08 -7.58 -1.11
CA LEU A 448 5.16 -8.28 -0.23
C LEU A 448 5.88 -8.59 1.07
N LEU A 449 5.32 -8.15 2.19
CA LEU A 449 5.68 -8.63 3.51
C LEU A 449 4.73 -9.79 3.87
N VAL A 450 5.30 -10.98 3.97
CA VAL A 450 4.52 -12.22 4.13
C VAL A 450 4.95 -12.99 5.37
N ARG A 451 3.99 -13.72 5.94
CA ARG A 451 4.20 -14.68 7.01
C ARG A 451 3.90 -16.08 6.49
N TYR A 452 4.75 -17.03 6.82
CA TYR A 452 4.53 -18.45 6.51
C TYR A 452 4.18 -19.24 7.78
N ASN A 453 3.82 -20.51 7.61
CA ASN A 453 3.46 -21.45 8.69
C ASN A 453 4.56 -21.66 9.76
N ASP A 454 5.81 -21.30 9.48
CA ASP A 454 6.89 -21.32 10.46
C ASP A 454 6.85 -20.12 11.44
N GLY A 455 5.93 -19.17 11.21
CA GLY A 455 5.75 -17.97 12.00
C GLY A 455 6.73 -16.85 11.64
N LEU A 456 7.66 -17.08 10.71
CA LEU A 456 8.66 -16.10 10.33
C LEU A 456 8.11 -15.14 9.27
N LEU A 457 8.61 -13.90 9.32
CA LEU A 457 8.32 -12.88 8.33
C LEU A 457 9.37 -12.91 7.22
N TYR A 458 8.90 -12.69 6.01
CA TYR A 458 9.71 -12.72 4.81
C TYR A 458 9.35 -11.55 3.90
N LEU A 459 10.35 -11.05 3.19
CA LEU A 459 10.15 -10.11 2.11
C LEU A 459 10.18 -10.88 0.79
N GLU A 460 9.16 -10.69 -0.03
CA GLU A 460 9.11 -11.19 -1.40
C GLU A 460 8.86 -10.03 -2.35
N LYS A 461 9.27 -10.18 -3.61
CA LYS A 461 8.94 -9.21 -4.65
C LYS A 461 8.47 -9.86 -5.94
N MET A 462 7.68 -9.14 -6.71
CA MET A 462 7.26 -9.55 -8.04
C MET A 462 7.04 -8.35 -8.94
N PHE A 463 7.11 -8.54 -10.25
CA PHE A 463 6.60 -7.54 -11.18
C PHE A 463 5.06 -7.51 -11.13
N ILE A 464 4.47 -6.34 -11.38
CA ILE A 464 3.00 -6.22 -11.54
C ILE A 464 2.53 -6.26 -12.99
N VAL A 465 3.47 -6.08 -13.92
CA VAL A 465 3.29 -6.21 -15.37
C VAL A 465 4.12 -7.37 -15.90
N SER A 466 4.03 -7.66 -17.20
CA SER A 466 4.83 -8.69 -17.86
C SER A 466 6.33 -8.51 -17.50
N PRO A 467 6.98 -9.53 -16.91
CA PRO A 467 8.35 -9.43 -16.45
C PRO A 467 9.31 -9.49 -17.65
N PRO A 468 10.48 -8.83 -17.58
CA PRO A 468 11.49 -8.98 -18.61
C PRO A 468 11.98 -10.43 -18.66
N VAL A 469 12.25 -10.93 -19.87
CA VAL A 469 12.91 -12.23 -20.05
C VAL A 469 14.38 -12.08 -19.62
N PRO A 470 14.88 -12.88 -18.66
CA PRO A 470 16.28 -12.82 -18.27
C PRO A 470 17.20 -13.12 -19.46
N ASP A 471 18.34 -12.43 -19.54
CA ASP A 471 19.30 -12.65 -20.62
C ASP A 471 19.76 -14.11 -20.65
N GLY A 472 19.73 -14.75 -21.83
CA GLY A 472 20.01 -16.18 -22.00
C GLY A 472 18.83 -17.13 -21.74
N MET A 473 17.67 -16.66 -21.25
CA MET A 473 16.46 -17.48 -21.09
C MET A 473 15.53 -17.39 -22.31
N PRO A 474 14.83 -18.48 -22.68
CA PRO A 474 13.81 -18.44 -23.74
C PRO A 474 12.49 -17.78 -23.31
N TYR A 475 12.22 -17.72 -22.01
CA TYR A 475 11.03 -17.10 -21.43
C TYR A 475 11.31 -16.70 -19.96
N ALA A 476 10.48 -15.83 -19.40
CA ALA A 476 10.49 -15.54 -17.96
C ALA A 476 9.66 -16.59 -17.20
N PRO A 477 10.27 -17.42 -16.33
CA PRO A 477 9.53 -18.45 -15.58
C PRO A 477 8.46 -17.87 -14.67
N ARG A 478 7.29 -18.51 -14.62
CA ARG A 478 6.12 -18.12 -13.83
C ARG A 478 5.99 -19.04 -12.61
N MET A 479 6.82 -18.77 -11.61
CA MET A 479 6.91 -19.52 -10.35
C MET A 479 6.95 -18.55 -9.17
N ASP A 480 6.34 -18.93 -8.05
CA ASP A 480 6.43 -18.16 -6.81
C ASP A 480 7.61 -18.59 -5.95
N ARG A 481 7.99 -17.70 -5.04
CA ARG A 481 9.07 -17.86 -4.06
C ARG A 481 10.41 -18.26 -4.68
N VAL A 482 10.72 -17.75 -5.88
CA VAL A 482 11.90 -18.18 -6.63
C VAL A 482 13.20 -17.79 -5.93
N GLU A 483 14.13 -18.75 -5.82
CA GLU A 483 15.53 -18.52 -5.45
C GLU A 483 16.46 -19.11 -6.51
N SER A 484 17.55 -18.40 -6.81
CA SER A 484 18.61 -18.87 -7.72
C SER A 484 19.69 -19.60 -6.92
N VAL A 485 19.87 -20.90 -7.18
CA VAL A 485 20.77 -21.76 -6.38
C VAL A 485 21.67 -22.61 -7.25
N SER A 486 22.87 -22.92 -6.74
CA SER A 486 23.81 -23.85 -7.37
C SER A 486 23.77 -25.22 -6.68
N GLY A 487 23.89 -26.28 -7.46
CA GLY A 487 23.76 -27.65 -6.97
C GLY A 487 25.10 -28.32 -6.69
N THR A 488 25.11 -29.30 -5.79
CA THR A 488 26.26 -30.20 -5.55
C THR A 488 25.95 -31.60 -6.05
N TYR A 489 26.74 -32.14 -6.98
CA TYR A 489 26.56 -33.48 -7.52
C TYR A 489 27.30 -34.55 -6.71
N SER A 490 26.63 -35.68 -6.46
CA SER A 490 27.21 -36.85 -5.82
C SER A 490 27.25 -38.05 -6.79
N PRO A 491 28.45 -38.50 -7.22
CA PRO A 491 28.59 -39.66 -8.10
C PRO A 491 28.10 -40.99 -7.49
N SER A 492 28.04 -41.10 -6.16
CA SER A 492 27.62 -42.33 -5.48
C SER A 492 26.11 -42.53 -5.51
N THR A 493 25.34 -41.44 -5.40
CA THR A 493 23.87 -41.45 -5.46
C THR A 493 23.33 -41.10 -6.85
N GLN A 494 24.18 -40.56 -7.73
CA GLN A 494 23.80 -40.06 -9.07
C GLN A 494 22.75 -38.95 -9.00
N LYS A 495 22.83 -38.13 -7.95
CA LYS A 495 21.91 -37.02 -7.69
C LYS A 495 22.66 -35.71 -7.51
N THR A 496 22.01 -34.62 -7.89
CA THR A 496 22.41 -33.26 -7.53
C THR A 496 21.49 -32.73 -6.43
N THR A 497 22.08 -32.10 -5.43
CA THR A 497 21.38 -31.49 -4.30
C THR A 497 21.42 -29.97 -4.43
N PHE A 498 20.26 -29.33 -4.39
CA PHE A 498 20.09 -27.89 -4.27
C PHE A 498 19.57 -27.54 -2.86
N THR A 499 20.03 -26.43 -2.29
CA THR A 499 19.62 -26.00 -0.94
C THR A 499 19.14 -24.56 -0.99
N LEU A 500 17.87 -24.34 -0.66
CA LEU A 500 17.24 -23.03 -0.57
C LEU A 500 17.44 -22.44 0.83
N SER A 501 17.47 -21.11 0.90
CA SER A 501 17.77 -20.35 2.12
C SER A 501 16.60 -20.27 3.12
N TYR A 502 15.46 -20.89 2.80
CA TYR A 502 14.25 -20.90 3.61
C TYR A 502 13.62 -22.30 3.65
N ASN A 503 12.77 -22.54 4.65
CA ASN A 503 11.98 -23.77 4.76
C ASN A 503 10.67 -23.61 3.99
N ASP A 504 10.43 -24.51 3.03
CA ASP A 504 9.16 -24.63 2.35
C ASP A 504 9.00 -26.04 1.75
N SER A 505 8.07 -26.83 2.31
CA SER A 505 7.81 -28.20 1.84
C SER A 505 7.03 -28.28 0.52
N THR A 506 6.49 -27.16 0.04
CA THR A 506 5.62 -27.10 -1.14
C THR A 506 6.37 -26.75 -2.43
N ILE A 507 7.68 -26.50 -2.35
CA ILE A 507 8.53 -26.27 -3.52
C ILE A 507 8.54 -27.52 -4.41
N ASP A 508 8.13 -27.34 -5.66
CA ASP A 508 7.82 -28.42 -6.59
C ASP A 508 8.44 -28.25 -7.99
N GLU A 509 9.03 -27.09 -8.30
CA GLU A 509 9.65 -26.82 -9.59
C GLU A 509 11.14 -26.45 -9.50
N VAL A 510 11.90 -27.01 -10.45
CA VAL A 510 13.29 -26.62 -10.73
C VAL A 510 13.41 -26.37 -12.23
N VAL A 511 13.83 -25.16 -12.59
CA VAL A 511 14.04 -24.70 -13.97
C VAL A 511 15.51 -24.34 -14.17
N LEU A 512 16.12 -24.82 -15.25
CA LEU A 512 17.52 -24.50 -15.57
C LEU A 512 17.68 -23.00 -15.88
N GLY A 513 18.66 -22.35 -15.25
CA GLY A 513 18.96 -20.93 -15.43
C GLY A 513 19.61 -20.58 -16.78
N PRO A 514 19.96 -19.30 -16.98
CA PRO A 514 20.41 -18.75 -18.27
C PRO A 514 21.73 -19.36 -18.79
N ASP A 515 22.63 -19.76 -17.89
CA ASP A 515 23.96 -20.28 -18.26
C ASP A 515 23.94 -21.72 -18.82
N TRP A 516 22.75 -22.34 -18.91
CA TRP A 516 22.57 -23.69 -19.46
C TRP A 516 22.46 -23.74 -21.00
N GLY A 517 22.61 -22.60 -21.68
CA GLY A 517 22.61 -22.51 -23.15
C GLY A 517 21.29 -23.01 -23.75
N ASP A 518 21.35 -23.95 -24.72
CA ASP A 518 20.15 -24.51 -25.36
C ASP A 518 19.20 -25.24 -24.40
N ARG A 519 19.63 -25.54 -23.16
CA ARG A 519 18.82 -26.20 -22.13
C ARG A 519 18.22 -25.20 -21.14
N ALA A 520 18.51 -23.90 -21.26
CA ALA A 520 17.93 -22.87 -20.40
C ALA A 520 16.39 -22.94 -20.46
N GLY A 521 15.75 -22.76 -19.30
CA GLY A 521 14.30 -22.89 -19.16
C GLY A 521 13.78 -24.33 -19.09
N MET A 522 14.61 -25.37 -19.28
CA MET A 522 14.17 -26.77 -19.14
C MET A 522 13.79 -27.08 -17.68
N ARG A 523 12.69 -27.80 -17.48
CA ARG A 523 12.26 -28.31 -16.17
C ARG A 523 13.04 -29.58 -15.81
N VAL A 524 13.45 -29.68 -14.56
CA VAL A 524 14.09 -30.87 -13.98
C VAL A 524 13.18 -31.44 -12.91
N ALA A 525 12.82 -32.72 -13.04
CA ALA A 525 11.93 -33.37 -12.08
C ALA A 525 12.63 -33.52 -10.72
N ILE A 526 11.98 -33.01 -9.68
CA ILE A 526 12.41 -33.19 -8.28
C ILE A 526 12.19 -34.65 -7.89
N HIS A 527 13.24 -35.28 -7.35
CA HIS A 527 13.17 -36.64 -6.82
C HIS A 527 12.69 -36.65 -5.36
N SER A 528 13.20 -35.73 -4.55
CA SER A 528 12.77 -35.55 -3.17
C SER A 528 12.94 -34.10 -2.73
N ASN A 529 12.04 -33.66 -1.84
CA ASN A 529 12.10 -32.40 -1.13
C ASN A 529 12.16 -32.72 0.37
N ASP A 530 13.23 -32.29 1.04
CA ASP A 530 13.40 -32.35 2.50
C ASP A 530 13.44 -30.94 3.09
N SER A 531 12.36 -30.57 3.78
CA SER A 531 12.21 -29.31 4.51
C SER A 531 12.02 -29.57 6.01
N THR A 532 12.86 -30.43 6.60
CA THR A 532 12.82 -30.70 8.05
C THR A 532 13.61 -29.69 8.91
N GLY A 533 14.49 -28.90 8.29
CA GLY A 533 15.35 -27.90 8.96
C GLY A 533 14.88 -26.45 8.80
N THR A 534 15.81 -25.49 8.72
CA THR A 534 15.50 -24.08 8.39
C THR A 534 15.63 -23.78 6.89
N THR A 535 15.96 -24.79 6.11
CA THR A 535 16.26 -24.75 4.68
C THR A 535 15.48 -25.84 3.95
N THR A 536 15.27 -25.67 2.65
CA THR A 536 14.68 -26.68 1.78
C THR A 536 15.76 -27.35 0.96
N VAL A 537 15.85 -28.68 1.03
CA VAL A 537 16.85 -29.48 0.31
C VAL A 537 16.15 -30.28 -0.79
N LEU A 538 16.46 -29.94 -2.04
CA LEU A 538 15.91 -30.60 -3.23
C LEU A 538 16.95 -31.56 -3.82
N GLU A 539 16.57 -32.81 -4.03
CA GLU A 539 17.38 -33.76 -4.81
C GLU A 539 16.78 -33.98 -6.20
N VAL A 540 17.63 -33.98 -7.23
CA VAL A 540 17.26 -34.30 -8.61
C VAL A 540 18.19 -35.40 -9.15
N PHE A 541 17.70 -36.22 -10.09
CA PHE A 541 18.54 -37.25 -10.74
C PHE A 541 19.44 -36.68 -11.83
N GLY A 542 20.70 -37.12 -11.87
CA GLY A 542 21.71 -36.68 -12.84
C GLY A 542 22.64 -35.61 -12.28
N ASP A 543 23.61 -35.18 -13.10
CA ASP A 543 24.54 -34.10 -12.76
C ASP A 543 24.04 -32.76 -13.32
N TRP A 544 23.55 -31.93 -12.41
CA TRP A 544 23.06 -30.58 -12.65
C TRP A 544 23.86 -29.52 -11.87
N SER A 545 25.11 -29.83 -11.51
CA SER A 545 25.94 -28.96 -10.67
C SER A 545 26.73 -27.89 -11.45
N ALA A 546 26.69 -27.93 -12.78
CA ALA A 546 27.53 -27.09 -13.62
C ALA A 546 27.19 -25.59 -13.56
N ASN A 547 25.91 -25.24 -13.42
CA ASN A 547 25.40 -23.87 -13.41
C ASN A 547 24.19 -23.75 -12.48
N ALA A 548 23.80 -22.52 -12.15
CA ALA A 548 22.66 -22.24 -11.28
C ALA A 548 21.31 -22.66 -11.91
N VAL A 549 20.33 -22.91 -11.05
CA VAL A 549 18.93 -23.20 -11.39
C VAL A 549 18.01 -22.26 -10.62
N TYR A 550 16.82 -22.05 -11.15
CA TYR A 550 15.72 -21.41 -10.43
C TYR A 550 14.85 -22.48 -9.80
N ALA A 551 14.71 -22.45 -8.48
CA ALA A 551 13.80 -23.32 -7.74
C ALA A 551 12.69 -22.48 -7.11
N GLY A 552 11.46 -22.98 -7.15
CA GLY A 552 10.29 -22.25 -6.67
C GLY A 552 9.04 -23.10 -6.67
N ARG A 553 7.92 -22.47 -6.33
CA ARG A 553 6.59 -23.07 -6.30
C ARG A 553 5.86 -22.78 -7.61
N ASN A 554 5.22 -23.79 -8.16
CA ASN A 554 4.30 -23.61 -9.26
C ASN A 554 2.94 -23.06 -8.79
N TYR A 555 2.24 -22.35 -9.66
CA TYR A 555 0.87 -21.91 -9.37
C TYR A 555 -0.01 -22.01 -10.62
N GLU A 556 -1.31 -22.15 -10.38
CA GLU A 556 -2.31 -22.29 -11.42
C GLU A 556 -2.73 -20.92 -11.96
N HIS A 557 -2.58 -20.69 -13.26
CA HIS A 557 -3.27 -19.61 -13.97
C HIS A 557 -4.58 -20.14 -14.52
N LYS A 558 -5.71 -19.53 -14.12
CA LYS A 558 -7.05 -20.00 -14.48
C LYS A 558 -7.95 -18.88 -15.00
N VAL A 559 -8.50 -19.12 -16.20
CA VAL A 559 -9.52 -18.27 -16.82
C VAL A 559 -10.79 -19.08 -17.06
N THR A 560 -11.84 -18.78 -16.31
CA THR A 560 -13.19 -19.31 -16.56
C THR A 560 -13.92 -18.38 -17.52
N LEU A 561 -14.35 -18.92 -18.66
CA LEU A 561 -15.07 -18.15 -19.67
C LEU A 561 -16.53 -17.92 -19.25
N SER A 562 -17.07 -16.77 -19.65
CA SER A 562 -18.49 -16.46 -19.43
C SER A 562 -19.40 -17.39 -20.23
N GLN A 563 -20.67 -17.46 -19.82
CA GLN A 563 -21.69 -18.15 -20.61
C GLN A 563 -21.82 -17.48 -21.99
N GLN A 564 -21.72 -18.28 -23.04
CA GLN A 564 -21.85 -17.78 -24.41
C GLN A 564 -23.32 -17.60 -24.78
N TYR A 565 -23.65 -16.47 -25.38
CA TYR A 565 -24.99 -16.13 -25.85
C TYR A 565 -24.95 -15.48 -27.23
N VAL A 566 -26.05 -15.57 -27.98
CA VAL A 566 -26.19 -14.91 -29.28
C VAL A 566 -26.89 -13.56 -29.09
N LYS A 567 -26.33 -12.49 -29.65
CA LYS A 567 -26.94 -11.16 -29.69
C LYS A 567 -27.49 -10.87 -31.09
N ASP A 568 -28.57 -10.09 -31.19
CA ASP A 568 -29.08 -9.55 -32.45
C ASP A 568 -28.29 -8.31 -32.92
N GLU A 569 -28.66 -7.74 -34.06
CA GLU A 569 -28.02 -6.54 -34.63
C GLU A 569 -28.10 -5.31 -33.70
N ASN A 570 -29.04 -5.29 -32.74
CA ASN A 570 -29.20 -4.24 -31.75
C ASN A 570 -28.48 -4.55 -30.42
N GLY A 571 -27.70 -5.64 -30.36
CA GLY A 571 -26.96 -6.04 -29.15
C GLY A 571 -27.81 -6.71 -28.07
N THR A 572 -29.09 -6.99 -28.35
CA THR A 572 -29.99 -7.66 -27.41
C THR A 572 -29.78 -9.17 -27.45
N VAL A 573 -29.72 -9.81 -26.28
CA VAL A 573 -29.58 -11.27 -26.19
C VAL A 573 -30.81 -11.95 -26.79
N VAL A 574 -30.60 -12.83 -27.77
CA VAL A 574 -31.65 -13.58 -28.44
C VAL A 574 -31.94 -14.86 -27.65
N GLU A 575 -33.20 -15.04 -27.26
CA GLU A 575 -33.62 -16.23 -26.54
C GLU A 575 -33.65 -17.47 -27.47
N GLY A 576 -32.90 -18.50 -27.10
CA GLY A 576 -32.82 -19.74 -27.85
C GLY A 576 -31.87 -20.76 -27.23
N ASN A 577 -31.79 -21.93 -27.85
CA ASN A 577 -30.89 -22.99 -27.42
C ASN A 577 -29.61 -22.94 -28.26
N LEU A 578 -28.49 -22.55 -27.63
CA LEU A 578 -27.16 -22.56 -28.23
C LEU A 578 -26.43 -23.85 -27.85
N GLN A 579 -26.09 -24.66 -28.84
CA GLN A 579 -25.26 -25.86 -28.69
C GLN A 579 -23.86 -25.58 -29.20
N LEU A 580 -22.87 -25.53 -28.31
CA LEU A 580 -21.46 -25.33 -28.62
C LEU A 580 -20.89 -26.63 -29.21
N ARG A 581 -20.25 -26.54 -30.38
CA ARG A 581 -19.57 -27.67 -31.02
C ARG A 581 -18.07 -27.58 -30.79
N ASN A 582 -17.47 -26.49 -31.24
CA ASN A 582 -16.03 -26.29 -31.23
C ASN A 582 -15.66 -24.92 -30.68
N MET A 583 -14.42 -24.80 -30.25
CA MET A 583 -13.81 -23.55 -29.84
C MET A 583 -12.39 -23.49 -30.37
N THR A 584 -11.99 -22.28 -30.75
CA THR A 584 -10.60 -21.94 -31.07
C THR A 584 -10.13 -20.96 -30.01
N VAL A 585 -9.00 -21.28 -29.36
CA VAL A 585 -8.31 -20.37 -28.44
C VAL A 585 -7.13 -19.76 -29.19
N TYR A 586 -7.08 -18.44 -29.26
CA TYR A 586 -5.92 -17.71 -29.78
C TYR A 586 -4.98 -17.39 -28.63
N HIS A 587 -3.70 -17.66 -28.85
CA HIS A 587 -2.68 -17.46 -27.83
C HIS A 587 -1.40 -16.87 -28.42
N ARG A 588 -0.63 -16.23 -27.54
CA ARG A 588 0.65 -15.62 -27.84
C ARG A 588 1.67 -15.96 -26.77
N ASP A 589 2.93 -16.13 -27.13
CA ASP A 589 4.04 -16.41 -26.21
C ASP A 589 3.68 -17.49 -25.17
N THR A 590 3.11 -18.61 -25.63
CA THR A 590 2.42 -19.58 -24.77
C THR A 590 3.07 -20.95 -24.79
N GLY A 591 3.27 -21.50 -23.59
CA GLY A 591 3.66 -22.89 -23.35
C GLY A 591 2.48 -23.86 -23.42
N THR A 592 2.58 -24.98 -22.72
CA THR A 592 1.47 -25.94 -22.62
C THR A 592 0.36 -25.39 -21.73
N TYR A 593 -0.90 -25.65 -22.09
CA TYR A 593 -2.06 -25.35 -21.24
C TYR A 593 -3.17 -26.36 -21.47
N ASN A 594 -4.12 -26.39 -20.53
CA ASN A 594 -5.26 -27.28 -20.51
C ASN A 594 -6.54 -26.50 -20.78
N VAL A 595 -7.37 -26.99 -21.69
CA VAL A 595 -8.77 -26.59 -21.83
C VAL A 595 -9.62 -27.64 -21.12
N VAL A 596 -10.20 -27.27 -19.99
CA VAL A 596 -11.06 -28.14 -19.17
C VAL A 596 -12.52 -27.78 -19.44
N ILE A 597 -13.27 -28.73 -19.99
CA ILE A 597 -14.67 -28.57 -20.36
C ILE A 597 -15.52 -29.39 -19.40
N THR A 598 -16.45 -28.74 -18.70
CA THR A 598 -17.32 -29.38 -17.70
C THR A 598 -18.79 -29.18 -18.08
N PRO A 599 -19.40 -30.12 -18.82
CA PRO A 599 -20.83 -30.10 -19.09
C PRO A 599 -21.63 -30.48 -17.83
N TYR A 600 -22.82 -29.89 -17.66
CA TYR A 600 -23.69 -30.22 -16.54
C TYR A 600 -23.98 -31.73 -16.41
N GLY A 601 -23.79 -32.25 -15.18
CA GLY A 601 -24.02 -33.65 -14.85
C GLY A 601 -23.02 -34.65 -15.47
N ARG A 602 -21.89 -34.17 -16.02
CA ARG A 602 -20.83 -35.03 -16.58
C ARG A 602 -19.47 -34.71 -15.95
N SER A 603 -18.58 -35.69 -16.00
CA SER A 603 -17.18 -35.49 -15.59
C SER A 603 -16.46 -34.52 -16.54
N PRO A 604 -15.54 -33.68 -16.03
CA PRO A 604 -14.73 -32.79 -16.84
C PRO A 604 -13.93 -33.54 -17.92
N ILE A 605 -13.77 -32.91 -19.08
CA ILE A 605 -12.93 -33.38 -20.19
C ILE A 605 -11.78 -32.40 -20.36
N THR A 606 -10.56 -32.88 -20.17
CA THR A 606 -9.34 -32.08 -20.36
C THR A 606 -8.78 -32.28 -21.76
N ARG A 607 -8.44 -31.17 -22.41
CA ARG A 607 -7.78 -31.12 -23.72
C ARG A 607 -6.50 -30.34 -23.58
N VAL A 608 -5.37 -31.00 -23.82
CA VAL A 608 -4.05 -30.41 -23.65
C VAL A 608 -3.60 -29.79 -24.96
N PHE A 609 -3.21 -28.53 -24.91
CA PHE A 609 -2.43 -27.88 -25.94
C PHE A 609 -0.94 -28.05 -25.62
N THR A 610 -0.15 -28.45 -26.61
CA THR A 610 1.30 -28.53 -26.51
C THR A 610 1.89 -27.81 -27.73
N PRO A 611 2.80 -26.85 -27.53
CA PRO A 611 3.46 -26.14 -28.64
C PRO A 611 4.12 -27.12 -29.61
N SER A 612 4.02 -26.84 -30.91
CA SER A 612 4.68 -27.62 -31.95
C SER A 612 5.29 -26.70 -32.98
N VAL A 613 6.55 -26.92 -33.35
CA VAL A 613 7.22 -26.10 -34.37
C VAL A 613 7.15 -26.84 -35.71
N LEU A 614 6.12 -26.55 -36.51
CA LEU A 614 6.02 -27.03 -37.89
C LEU A 614 6.91 -26.16 -38.79
N GLY A 615 8.06 -26.68 -39.23
CA GLY A 615 8.85 -26.08 -40.31
C GLY A 615 10.19 -25.43 -39.95
N ARG A 616 10.65 -25.46 -38.69
CA ARG A 616 12.07 -25.22 -38.35
C ARG A 616 12.81 -26.55 -38.28
N GLY A 617 13.81 -26.73 -39.13
CA GLY A 617 14.67 -27.92 -39.10
C GLY A 617 15.43 -27.98 -37.78
N ASN A 618 15.28 -29.10 -37.05
CA ASN A 618 15.80 -29.41 -35.72
C ASN A 618 15.03 -28.84 -34.52
N THR A 619 13.98 -29.57 -34.08
CA THR A 619 13.65 -29.63 -32.66
C THR A 619 14.79 -30.39 -31.96
N LEU A 620 15.69 -29.69 -31.25
CA LEU A 620 16.77 -30.34 -30.50
C LEU A 620 16.21 -30.94 -29.21
N LEU A 621 16.72 -32.11 -28.82
CA LEU A 621 16.31 -32.78 -27.59
C LEU A 621 16.72 -31.92 -26.37
N GLY A 622 15.74 -31.54 -25.53
CA GLY A 622 16.00 -30.76 -24.31
C GLY A 622 15.73 -29.26 -24.39
N GLN A 623 15.16 -28.77 -25.49
CA GLN A 623 14.66 -27.39 -25.60
C GLN A 623 13.20 -27.28 -25.14
N VAL A 624 12.88 -26.18 -24.44
CA VAL A 624 11.49 -25.80 -24.17
C VAL A 624 10.90 -25.14 -25.40
N LEU A 625 9.67 -25.52 -25.75
CA LEU A 625 8.92 -24.94 -26.86
C LEU A 625 7.91 -23.95 -26.32
N ILE A 626 7.97 -22.71 -26.82
CA ILE A 626 6.99 -21.65 -26.63
C ILE A 626 6.49 -21.27 -28.02
N GLU A 627 5.18 -21.24 -28.22
CA GLU A 627 4.60 -20.78 -29.49
C GLU A 627 4.41 -19.26 -29.42
N GLU A 628 5.09 -18.52 -30.31
CA GLU A 628 5.03 -17.05 -30.38
C GLU A 628 3.59 -16.59 -30.69
N GLU A 629 2.96 -17.12 -31.73
CA GLU A 629 1.56 -16.88 -32.07
C GLU A 629 0.94 -18.18 -32.57
N GLY A 630 -0.26 -18.52 -32.09
CA GLY A 630 -0.92 -19.76 -32.49
C GLY A 630 -2.40 -19.80 -32.15
N GLU A 631 -3.04 -20.86 -32.65
CA GLU A 631 -4.43 -21.16 -32.37
C GLU A 631 -4.58 -22.64 -31.97
N TYR A 632 -5.42 -22.90 -30.96
CA TYR A 632 -5.76 -24.25 -30.55
C TYR A 632 -7.23 -24.55 -30.78
N TYR A 633 -7.50 -25.46 -31.70
CA TYR A 633 -8.84 -25.93 -32.01
C TYR A 633 -9.23 -27.13 -31.14
N THR A 634 -10.36 -27.03 -30.45
CA THR A 634 -10.88 -28.07 -29.57
C THR A 634 -12.40 -28.24 -29.67
N LYS A 635 -12.90 -29.41 -29.26
CA LYS A 635 -14.33 -29.76 -29.27
C LYS A 635 -14.92 -29.61 -27.88
N ILE A 636 -16.04 -28.90 -27.77
CA ILE A 636 -16.80 -28.70 -26.52
C ILE A 636 -17.97 -29.68 -26.45
N MET A 637 -18.82 -29.70 -27.48
CA MET A 637 -20.00 -30.58 -27.60
C MET A 637 -20.95 -30.51 -26.38
N GLY A 638 -21.39 -29.30 -26.03
CA GLY A 638 -22.25 -29.03 -24.87
C GLY A 638 -23.22 -27.86 -25.09
N ALA A 639 -24.26 -27.78 -24.26
CA ALA A 639 -25.15 -26.62 -24.25
C ALA A 639 -24.45 -25.42 -23.63
N ALA A 640 -24.55 -24.24 -24.24
CA ALA A 640 -23.82 -23.05 -23.81
C ALA A 640 -24.19 -22.61 -22.38
N GLY A 641 -25.45 -22.79 -21.98
CA GLY A 641 -25.91 -22.39 -20.64
C GLY A 641 -25.50 -23.31 -19.49
N ASP A 642 -25.07 -24.53 -19.82
CA ASP A 642 -24.83 -25.59 -18.84
C ASP A 642 -23.37 -26.10 -18.87
N THR A 643 -22.51 -25.49 -19.69
CA THR A 643 -21.12 -25.93 -19.87
C THR A 643 -20.16 -24.87 -19.38
N THR A 644 -19.35 -25.19 -18.38
CA THR A 644 -18.23 -24.36 -17.93
C THR A 644 -16.97 -24.71 -18.71
N ILE A 645 -16.20 -23.71 -19.11
CA ILE A 645 -14.95 -23.86 -19.86
C ILE A 645 -13.87 -23.08 -19.14
N ASP A 646 -12.85 -23.80 -18.70
CA ASP A 646 -11.69 -23.25 -18.01
C ASP A 646 -10.44 -23.41 -18.89
N LEU A 647 -9.67 -22.34 -19.03
CA LEU A 647 -8.30 -22.36 -19.56
C LEU A 647 -7.35 -22.36 -18.37
N ILE A 648 -6.51 -23.39 -18.27
CA ILE A 648 -5.66 -23.64 -17.10
C ILE A 648 -4.21 -23.84 -17.52
N ASN A 649 -3.30 -23.08 -16.94
CA ASN A 649 -1.86 -23.32 -17.04
C ASN A 649 -1.25 -23.47 -15.64
N ASP A 650 -0.99 -24.71 -15.28
CA ASP A 650 -0.38 -25.19 -14.04
C ASP A 650 1.10 -25.53 -14.24
N THR A 651 1.80 -24.86 -15.16
CA THR A 651 3.24 -25.05 -15.40
C THR A 651 4.00 -23.73 -15.24
N PRO A 652 5.32 -23.75 -15.02
CA PRO A 652 6.12 -22.52 -14.95
C PRO A 652 6.25 -21.78 -16.29
N LEU A 653 5.63 -22.29 -17.35
CA LEU A 653 5.65 -21.68 -18.68
C LEU A 653 4.67 -20.50 -18.75
N PRO A 654 4.97 -19.47 -19.56
CA PRO A 654 4.03 -18.38 -19.81
C PRO A 654 2.78 -18.89 -20.56
N SER A 655 1.67 -18.18 -20.39
CA SER A 655 0.46 -18.35 -21.21
C SER A 655 -0.21 -17.01 -21.37
N THR A 656 -0.51 -16.64 -22.60
CA THR A 656 -1.25 -15.42 -22.95
C THR A 656 -2.39 -15.77 -23.89
N PHE A 657 -3.63 -15.58 -23.44
CA PHE A 657 -4.84 -15.78 -24.23
C PHE A 657 -5.30 -14.45 -24.83
N THR A 658 -5.23 -14.34 -26.15
CA THR A 658 -5.56 -13.10 -26.88
C THR A 658 -7.02 -13.05 -27.29
N GLY A 659 -7.67 -14.21 -27.47
CA GLY A 659 -9.07 -14.28 -27.87
C GLY A 659 -9.60 -15.70 -27.90
N VAL A 660 -10.93 -15.82 -27.93
CA VAL A 660 -11.63 -17.10 -28.04
C VAL A 660 -12.75 -16.98 -29.04
N GLU A 661 -12.85 -17.95 -29.94
CA GLU A 661 -13.94 -18.08 -30.91
C GLU A 661 -14.73 -19.36 -30.68
N PHE A 662 -16.05 -19.29 -30.81
CA PHE A 662 -16.95 -20.43 -30.65
C PHE A 662 -17.72 -20.74 -31.92
N ILE A 663 -17.84 -22.02 -32.25
CA ILE A 663 -18.70 -22.51 -33.32
C ILE A 663 -19.82 -23.32 -32.67
N GLY A 664 -21.07 -22.92 -32.91
CA GLY A 664 -22.24 -23.57 -32.34
C GLY A 664 -23.42 -23.62 -33.31
N THR A 665 -24.44 -24.37 -32.93
CA THR A 665 -25.76 -24.36 -33.58
C THR A 665 -26.74 -23.65 -32.66
N PHE A 666 -27.36 -22.58 -33.14
CA PHE A 666 -28.36 -21.83 -32.40
C PHE A 666 -29.75 -22.11 -32.96
N ILE A 667 -30.67 -22.54 -32.09
CA ILE A 667 -32.09 -22.68 -32.43
C ILE A 667 -32.86 -21.62 -31.63
N GLN A 668 -33.33 -20.59 -32.32
CA GLN A 668 -34.11 -19.51 -31.72
C GLN A 668 -35.45 -20.05 -31.20
N ALA A 669 -35.79 -19.75 -29.94
CA ALA A 669 -36.98 -20.28 -29.30
C ALA A 669 -38.25 -19.50 -29.69
N ARG A 670 -38.15 -18.18 -29.84
CA ARG A 670 -39.27 -17.29 -30.17
C ARG A 670 -38.82 -16.22 -31.15
N ARG A 671 -39.64 -15.96 -32.17
CA ARG A 671 -39.45 -14.84 -33.11
C ARG A 671 -40.20 -13.65 -32.55
N ASN A 672 -39.50 -12.60 -32.12
CA ASN A 672 -40.15 -11.35 -31.76
C ASN A 672 -40.81 -10.76 -33.02
N ILE A 673 -42.14 -10.73 -33.03
CA ILE A 673 -42.89 -9.95 -34.01
C ILE A 673 -42.98 -8.54 -33.40
N SER A 674 -42.08 -7.65 -33.80
CA SER A 674 -42.28 -6.22 -33.52
C SER A 674 -43.56 -5.77 -34.22
N LYS A 675 -44.40 -5.02 -33.50
CA LYS A 675 -45.51 -4.28 -34.08
C LYS A 675 -45.03 -2.94 -34.59
#